data_AF-A0A9W2XZU6-F1
#
_entry.id   AF-A0A9W2XZU6-F1
#
_cell.length_a   1.000
_cell.length_b   1.000
_cell.length_c   1.000
_cell.angle_alpha   90.00
_cell.angle_beta   90.00
_cell.angle_gamma   90.00
#
_symmetry.space_group_name_H-M   'P 1'
#
loop_
_entity.id
_entity.type
_entity.pdbx_description
1 polymer ?
#
loop_
_entity_poly.entity_id
_entity_poly.type
_entity_poly.pdbx_seq_one_letter_code
_entity_poly.pdbx_strand_id
1 'polypeptide(L)'
;MVLLLALVVILSGEPALCLQEEGAFTLDGDIRQFAVTTDTVYIATEETLYQLSHSLTLVQSLSLRGILKEGKSVEEAQFHRVSETTERNATFNVHVLLPFVANKSLVSCGATDNGCGYCEVLDLNNIKTIIYSERIQVGPLRRSSGSVAFLMNIENRGTYILTALRKEERHSIKCNTDYNTVNIHDTSDEQGGGIFSTTDTSVIPPISSGGDVEFVDGFQINSTVYLLSNVQSGPRNNKVRLVWLTTNSSKTQTLRSLRGATLVVADGAESSRLVASSVIPGEPPVLWSGVFSVDGGQTNTELVVFDISPDLTIAVDQDPDFCFGTCTGSKPTPKRLKPKAVLLRQNYMTSVLALRQRVWMVFFMGTSDGQLIKLVVDKNYHPACLTVLYRANDNRPVFPKIHLDQVDHKHVYVALRHQVKRVPVSNCSTFTNLQECLSAQDPNCVWCSSKRSCEFEDDCKDSEWLSIPEDFHNDPVSYKLERSHAGQLKLIVQTHLTTRQKDLSGFACQFVGAFGEMCDRNNPPPQFPQCTCILRSGTLPDEGLNLTVRFRLGTVSFTEQLKLNNCSNIRGSPSSFLCERCVKSGCSWSKTGCSWDNLGVGNASVCQTIKSKMSFSPPEISSISPSVVSLYGRNHAVLSGYNLSDVTRVRFQRDTACAAQESPVWNNTGVNLTFHIPSTDYKGVVSVCVVLPDGSCHGNYGISYQSSPTCIRTEPNSTWFSGKRTITLIGSHLEFVEGVIHSHNPQDVTLPRSSNSGNLTYETAAAKSTQQSFFSSVSLKVANETLVCSTSFKYHPDPEFIAFNSLTTMGYVLIIVEKKKHELEMTTAELSVWGVHGGKQHPCIMTGKETSNKMEFFHCHIKNIPDVTFQELMCLASP
;
A
#
# COMPACT_ATOMS: atom_id res chain seq x y z
N MET A 1 -47.42 -41.47 2.46
CA MET A 1 -47.05 -40.05 2.36
C MET A 1 -45.53 -39.92 2.35
N VAL A 2 -44.92 -40.41 1.27
CA VAL A 2 -43.52 -40.23 0.87
C VAL A 2 -43.56 -40.30 -0.66
N LEU A 3 -42.76 -39.47 -1.34
CA LEU A 3 -42.75 -39.15 -2.78
C LEU A 3 -43.68 -38.00 -3.20
N LEU A 4 -43.17 -36.76 -3.12
CA LEU A 4 -43.27 -35.72 -4.16
C LEU A 4 -42.53 -34.47 -3.68
N LEU A 5 -41.22 -34.39 -3.95
CA LEU A 5 -40.41 -33.15 -3.93
C LEU A 5 -38.97 -33.48 -4.35
N ALA A 6 -38.80 -33.90 -5.59
CA ALA A 6 -37.48 -34.01 -6.23
C ALA A 6 -37.68 -34.01 -7.75
N LEU A 7 -37.97 -32.84 -8.35
CA LEU A 7 -37.84 -32.57 -9.79
C LEU A 7 -38.28 -31.13 -10.15
N VAL A 8 -37.54 -30.11 -9.70
CA VAL A 8 -37.41 -28.81 -10.41
C VAL A 8 -36.09 -28.15 -10.00
N VAL A 9 -34.96 -28.58 -10.54
CA VAL A 9 -33.74 -27.74 -10.64
C VAL A 9 -32.94 -28.19 -11.87
N ILE A 10 -33.35 -27.77 -13.06
CA ILE A 10 -32.44 -27.65 -14.22
C ILE A 10 -32.88 -26.42 -15.02
N LEU A 11 -31.94 -25.50 -15.22
CA LEU A 11 -31.92 -24.28 -16.05
C LEU A 11 -31.72 -22.98 -15.25
N SER A 12 -30.52 -22.82 -14.71
CA SER A 12 -29.88 -21.51 -14.58
C SER A 12 -28.46 -21.65 -15.12
N GLY A 13 -28.19 -21.08 -16.29
CA GLY A 13 -26.83 -20.84 -16.73
C GLY A 13 -26.16 -19.95 -15.68
N GLU A 14 -24.98 -20.37 -15.22
CA GLU A 14 -24.20 -19.62 -14.23
C GLU A 14 -23.84 -18.25 -14.84
N PRO A 15 -24.26 -17.13 -14.24
CA PRO A 15 -23.57 -15.88 -14.51
C PRO A 15 -22.17 -16.01 -13.92
N ALA A 16 -21.17 -15.59 -14.69
CA ALA A 16 -19.81 -15.40 -14.21
C ALA A 16 -19.88 -14.53 -12.95
N LEU A 17 -19.74 -15.15 -11.77
CA LEU A 17 -19.56 -14.46 -10.51
C LEU A 17 -18.18 -13.80 -10.56
N CYS A 18 -18.15 -12.54 -10.99
CA CYS A 18 -17.17 -11.61 -10.47
C CYS A 18 -17.39 -11.57 -8.95
N LEU A 19 -16.47 -12.16 -8.19
CA LEU A 19 -16.35 -11.94 -6.75
C LEU A 19 -16.30 -10.44 -6.51
N GLN A 20 -17.43 -9.85 -6.15
CA GLN A 20 -17.49 -8.46 -5.70
C GLN A 20 -16.83 -8.44 -4.33
N GLU A 21 -15.57 -8.00 -4.27
CA GLU A 21 -14.90 -7.73 -2.99
C GLU A 21 -15.78 -6.77 -2.18
N GLU A 22 -16.09 -7.14 -0.93
CA GLU A 22 -16.89 -6.28 -0.05
C GLU A 22 -16.29 -4.86 0.02
N GLY A 23 -17.15 -3.85 -0.13
CA GLY A 23 -16.75 -2.45 -0.10
C GLY A 23 -15.98 -1.98 -1.34
N ALA A 24 -16.06 -2.67 -2.48
CA ALA A 24 -15.47 -2.22 -3.75
C ALA A 24 -16.52 -1.99 -4.85
N PHE A 25 -16.24 -1.02 -5.73
CA PHE A 25 -16.99 -0.77 -6.95
C PHE A 25 -16.05 -0.76 -8.15
N THR A 26 -16.35 -1.61 -9.14
CA THR A 26 -15.60 -1.73 -10.39
C THR A 26 -16.28 -0.88 -11.46
N LEU A 27 -15.50 -0.04 -12.13
CA LEU A 27 -15.97 0.91 -13.13
C LEU A 27 -15.70 0.39 -14.54
N ASP A 28 -16.51 0.85 -15.49
CA ASP A 28 -16.20 0.71 -16.90
C ASP A 28 -15.21 1.82 -17.32
N GLY A 29 -13.94 1.45 -17.51
CA GLY A 29 -12.85 2.34 -17.87
C GLY A 29 -11.97 2.82 -16.70
N ASP A 30 -10.82 3.40 -17.06
CA ASP A 30 -9.82 3.90 -16.10
C ASP A 30 -10.29 5.20 -15.43
N ILE A 31 -10.08 5.31 -14.12
CA ILE A 31 -10.39 6.50 -13.32
C ILE A 31 -9.53 7.67 -13.77
N ARG A 32 -10.17 8.81 -14.03
CA ARG A 32 -9.53 10.07 -14.44
C ARG A 32 -9.55 11.10 -13.33
N GLN A 33 -10.69 11.27 -12.67
CA GLN A 33 -10.85 12.18 -11.55
C GLN A 33 -11.82 11.58 -10.52
N PHE A 34 -11.58 11.88 -9.25
CA PHE A 34 -12.41 11.41 -8.14
C PHE A 34 -12.56 12.51 -7.10
N ALA A 35 -13.80 12.73 -6.63
CA ALA A 35 -14.12 13.70 -5.59
C ALA A 35 -15.17 13.16 -4.62
N VAL A 36 -15.14 13.63 -3.37
CA VAL A 36 -15.99 13.14 -2.28
C VAL A 36 -16.65 14.33 -1.58
N THR A 37 -17.96 14.21 -1.30
CA THR A 37 -18.71 15.14 -0.45
C THR A 37 -18.97 14.51 0.93
N THR A 38 -19.91 15.06 1.69
CA THR A 38 -20.29 14.54 3.00
C THR A 38 -20.80 13.09 2.95
N ASP A 39 -21.49 12.70 1.88
CA ASP A 39 -22.20 11.41 1.78
C ASP A 39 -22.17 10.77 0.37
N THR A 40 -21.50 11.41 -0.60
CA THR A 40 -21.55 11.03 -2.01
C THR A 40 -20.14 11.03 -2.62
N VAL A 41 -19.93 10.10 -3.54
CA VAL A 41 -18.66 9.78 -4.19
C VAL A 41 -18.84 9.97 -5.70
N TYR A 42 -18.12 10.92 -6.30
CA TYR A 42 -18.22 11.25 -7.73
C TYR A 42 -16.96 10.83 -8.48
N ILE A 43 -17.11 9.97 -9.48
CA ILE A 43 -15.96 9.40 -10.22
C ILE A 43 -16.15 9.65 -11.71
N ALA A 44 -15.17 10.33 -12.33
CA ALA A 44 -15.12 10.47 -13.77
C ALA A 44 -14.14 9.44 -14.37
N THR A 45 -14.61 8.67 -15.33
CA THR A 45 -13.82 7.78 -16.19
C THR A 45 -13.62 8.41 -17.57
N GLU A 46 -13.13 7.64 -18.54
CA GLU A 46 -13.02 8.11 -19.93
C GLU A 46 -14.37 8.46 -20.56
N GLU A 47 -15.43 7.74 -20.21
CA GLU A 47 -16.70 7.84 -20.92
C GLU A 47 -17.92 8.05 -20.03
N THR A 48 -17.78 7.91 -18.71
CA THR A 48 -18.90 7.99 -17.77
C THR A 48 -18.51 8.73 -16.49
N LEU A 49 -19.40 9.62 -16.04
CA LEU A 49 -19.38 10.23 -14.72
C LEU A 49 -20.36 9.46 -13.81
N TYR A 50 -19.86 8.93 -12.72
CA TYR A 50 -20.60 8.14 -11.74
C TYR A 50 -20.89 8.97 -10.49
N GLN A 51 -22.09 8.81 -9.94
CA GLN A 51 -22.47 9.24 -8.60
C GLN A 51 -22.77 7.98 -7.78
N LEU A 52 -21.96 7.74 -6.76
CA LEU A 52 -22.09 6.62 -5.84
C LEU A 52 -22.45 7.14 -4.45
N SER A 53 -23.15 6.34 -3.66
CA SER A 53 -23.32 6.61 -2.22
C SER A 53 -21.98 6.49 -1.49
N HIS A 54 -21.93 6.93 -0.23
CA HIS A 54 -20.77 6.70 0.63
C HIS A 54 -20.41 5.21 0.77
N SER A 55 -21.37 4.29 0.63
CA SER A 55 -21.12 2.84 0.65
C SER A 55 -20.66 2.26 -0.70
N LEU A 56 -20.35 3.12 -1.69
CA LEU A 56 -19.99 2.78 -3.06
C LEU A 56 -21.09 2.05 -3.85
N THR A 57 -22.35 2.24 -3.48
CA THR A 57 -23.49 1.77 -4.29
C THR A 57 -23.79 2.77 -5.39
N LEU A 58 -24.02 2.29 -6.62
CA LEU A 58 -24.37 3.14 -7.75
C LEU A 58 -25.71 3.82 -7.51
N VAL A 59 -25.69 5.15 -7.39
CA VAL A 59 -26.92 5.96 -7.36
C VAL A 59 -27.33 6.27 -8.79
N GLN A 60 -26.39 6.77 -9.60
CA GLN A 60 -26.60 7.03 -11.01
C GLN A 60 -25.30 7.25 -11.78
N SER A 61 -25.42 7.20 -13.11
CA SER A 61 -24.34 7.50 -14.05
C SER A 61 -24.80 8.44 -15.15
N LEU A 62 -23.84 9.17 -15.70
CA LEU A 62 -24.01 10.14 -16.78
C LEU A 62 -22.96 9.89 -17.86
N SER A 63 -23.42 9.65 -19.08
CA SER A 63 -22.55 9.51 -20.25
C SER A 63 -21.81 10.83 -20.52
N LEU A 64 -20.50 10.72 -20.75
CA LEU A 64 -19.64 11.80 -21.25
C LEU A 64 -19.52 11.78 -22.78
N ARG A 65 -20.19 10.84 -23.45
CA ARG A 65 -20.30 10.78 -24.92
C ARG A 65 -21.29 11.83 -25.41
N GLY A 66 -20.98 12.45 -26.55
CA GLY A 66 -21.83 13.48 -27.11
C GLY A 66 -21.66 13.70 -28.61
N ILE A 67 -22.43 14.68 -29.08
CA ILE A 67 -22.32 15.26 -30.41
C ILE A 67 -21.83 16.69 -30.28
N LEU A 68 -20.69 16.96 -30.91
CA LEU A 68 -20.17 18.30 -31.12
C LEU A 68 -20.70 18.81 -32.47
N LYS A 69 -21.60 19.79 -32.44
CA LYS A 69 -22.06 20.49 -33.64
C LYS A 69 -21.13 21.68 -33.89
N GLU A 70 -20.46 21.71 -35.03
CA GLU A 70 -19.63 22.85 -35.42
C GLU A 70 -20.51 24.06 -35.80
N GLY A 71 -20.15 25.24 -35.28
CA GLY A 71 -20.79 26.51 -35.63
C GLY A 71 -20.07 27.21 -36.79
N LYS A 72 -20.46 28.45 -37.14
CA LYS A 72 -19.76 29.22 -38.20
C LYS A 72 -18.37 29.67 -37.76
N SER A 73 -18.13 29.71 -36.45
CA SER A 73 -16.82 29.87 -35.80
C SER A 73 -16.58 28.75 -34.78
N VAL A 74 -15.34 28.59 -34.32
CA VAL A 74 -14.97 27.61 -33.27
C VAL A 74 -15.69 27.89 -31.94
N GLU A 75 -16.06 29.16 -31.70
CA GLU A 75 -16.73 29.64 -30.49
C GLU A 75 -18.24 29.31 -30.48
N GLU A 76 -18.87 29.21 -31.66
CA GLU A 76 -20.31 28.92 -31.82
C GLU A 76 -20.66 27.43 -31.76
N ALA A 77 -19.67 26.55 -31.75
CA ALA A 77 -19.93 25.12 -31.75
C ALA A 77 -20.58 24.69 -30.41
N GLN A 78 -21.42 23.66 -30.41
CA GLN A 78 -22.18 23.24 -29.21
C GLN A 78 -22.04 21.75 -28.96
N PHE A 79 -21.66 21.39 -27.73
CA PHE A 79 -21.59 20.00 -27.28
C PHE A 79 -22.92 19.61 -26.65
N HIS A 80 -23.45 18.46 -27.05
CA HIS A 80 -24.66 17.88 -26.49
C HIS A 80 -24.43 16.42 -26.15
N ARG A 81 -24.80 16.00 -24.95
CA ARG A 81 -24.69 14.59 -24.56
C ARG A 81 -25.63 13.70 -25.36
N VAL A 82 -25.19 12.47 -25.60
CA VAL A 82 -26.01 11.43 -26.22
C VAL A 82 -25.98 10.13 -25.40
N SER A 83 -26.98 9.28 -25.60
CA SER A 83 -27.01 7.94 -24.98
C SER A 83 -25.90 7.06 -25.54
N GLU A 84 -25.54 6.00 -24.82
CA GLU A 84 -24.52 5.04 -25.24
C GLU A 84 -24.82 4.35 -26.58
N THR A 85 -26.11 4.22 -26.91
CA THR A 85 -26.61 3.56 -28.13
C THR A 85 -26.68 4.49 -29.34
N THR A 86 -26.47 5.79 -29.15
CA THR A 86 -26.55 6.79 -30.22
C THR A 86 -25.16 7.02 -30.82
N GLU A 87 -25.07 7.23 -32.14
CA GLU A 87 -23.80 7.57 -32.78
C GLU A 87 -23.17 8.83 -32.14
N ARG A 88 -21.89 8.72 -31.77
CA ARG A 88 -21.09 9.82 -31.18
C ARG A 88 -20.10 10.36 -32.21
N ASN A 89 -19.80 11.65 -32.14
CA ASN A 89 -18.67 12.24 -32.84
C ASN A 89 -17.68 12.96 -31.91
N ALA A 90 -17.97 13.03 -30.60
CA ALA A 90 -17.09 13.63 -29.61
C ALA A 90 -17.28 13.04 -28.20
N THR A 91 -16.25 13.16 -27.36
CA THR A 91 -16.26 12.80 -25.93
C THR A 91 -15.87 14.01 -25.07
N PHE A 92 -16.54 14.18 -23.93
CA PHE A 92 -16.18 15.17 -22.92
C PHE A 92 -15.22 14.56 -21.89
N ASN A 93 -13.94 14.92 -21.99
CA ASN A 93 -12.90 14.45 -21.09
C ASN A 93 -12.83 15.34 -19.85
N VAL A 94 -13.32 14.85 -18.71
CA VAL A 94 -13.31 15.59 -17.44
C VAL A 94 -11.91 15.58 -16.81
N HIS A 95 -11.42 16.76 -16.45
CA HIS A 95 -10.11 16.95 -15.82
C HIS A 95 -10.20 17.67 -14.46
N VAL A 96 -11.23 18.48 -14.27
CA VAL A 96 -11.57 19.17 -13.02
C VAL A 96 -12.96 18.73 -12.58
N LEU A 97 -13.07 18.30 -11.33
CA LEU A 97 -14.32 17.87 -10.72
C LEU A 97 -14.38 18.44 -9.30
N LEU A 98 -15.24 19.44 -9.09
CA LEU A 98 -15.32 20.21 -7.85
C LEU A 98 -16.75 20.20 -7.30
N PRO A 99 -17.03 19.39 -6.28
CA PRO A 99 -18.29 19.44 -5.56
C PRO A 99 -18.40 20.75 -4.75
N PHE A 100 -19.42 21.56 -5.04
CA PHE A 100 -19.72 22.78 -4.29
C PHE A 100 -20.95 22.55 -3.40
N VAL A 101 -20.71 21.95 -2.24
CA VAL A 101 -21.77 21.51 -1.30
C VAL A 101 -22.69 22.66 -0.87
N ALA A 102 -22.14 23.84 -0.55
CA ALA A 102 -22.93 24.98 -0.10
C ALA A 102 -23.91 25.49 -1.18
N ASN A 103 -23.54 25.38 -2.46
CA ASN A 103 -24.37 25.77 -3.60
C ASN A 103 -25.12 24.58 -4.23
N LYS A 104 -25.05 23.39 -3.62
CA LYS A 104 -25.68 22.15 -4.13
C LYS A 104 -25.38 21.87 -5.60
N SER A 105 -24.18 22.21 -6.07
CA SER A 105 -23.77 22.01 -7.46
C SER A 105 -22.44 21.27 -7.57
N LEU A 106 -22.22 20.64 -8.73
CA LEU A 106 -20.98 19.95 -9.09
C LEU A 106 -20.39 20.58 -10.35
N VAL A 107 -19.23 21.19 -10.23
CA VAL A 107 -18.52 21.78 -11.37
C VAL A 107 -17.68 20.69 -12.03
N SER A 108 -17.95 20.43 -13.32
CA SER A 108 -17.25 19.46 -14.15
C SER A 108 -16.65 20.18 -15.36
N CYS A 109 -15.33 20.26 -15.42
CA CYS A 109 -14.61 20.98 -16.47
C CYS A 109 -13.52 20.12 -17.10
N GLY A 110 -13.22 20.36 -18.37
CA GLY A 110 -12.19 19.64 -19.10
C GLY A 110 -12.16 20.04 -20.56
N ALA A 111 -12.04 19.06 -21.47
CA ALA A 111 -11.97 19.33 -22.90
C ALA A 111 -12.82 18.37 -23.72
N THR A 112 -13.25 18.84 -24.89
CA THR A 112 -13.87 17.98 -25.91
C THR A 112 -12.84 17.61 -26.99
N ASP A 113 -13.17 16.64 -27.83
CA ASP A 113 -12.24 16.08 -28.84
C ASP A 113 -11.69 17.11 -29.85
N ASN A 114 -12.32 18.30 -29.99
CA ASN A 114 -11.78 19.39 -30.81
C ASN A 114 -10.61 20.15 -30.15
N GLY A 115 -10.28 19.85 -28.89
CA GLY A 115 -9.22 20.49 -28.13
C GLY A 115 -9.59 21.84 -27.49
N CYS A 116 -10.88 22.17 -27.39
CA CYS A 116 -11.36 23.34 -26.66
C CYS A 116 -11.83 22.97 -25.25
N GLY A 117 -11.70 23.93 -24.32
CA GLY A 117 -12.21 23.84 -22.96
C GLY A 117 -13.74 23.84 -22.92
N TYR A 118 -14.31 23.03 -22.04
CA TYR A 118 -15.74 22.95 -21.80
C TYR A 118 -16.02 22.71 -20.32
N CYS A 119 -17.02 23.40 -19.78
CA CYS A 119 -17.41 23.35 -18.39
C CYS A 119 -18.92 23.22 -18.24
N GLU A 120 -19.33 22.46 -17.23
CA GLU A 120 -20.71 22.29 -16.82
C GLU A 120 -20.83 22.43 -15.30
N VAL A 121 -21.96 22.98 -14.87
CA VAL A 121 -22.41 23.01 -13.50
C VAL A 121 -23.62 22.08 -13.42
N LEU A 122 -23.48 20.98 -12.70
CA LEU A 122 -24.52 19.97 -12.54
C LEU A 122 -25.19 20.12 -11.17
N ASP A 123 -26.44 19.66 -11.02
CA ASP A 123 -27.05 19.50 -9.71
C ASP A 123 -26.31 18.42 -8.91
N LEU A 124 -25.95 18.73 -7.66
CA LEU A 124 -25.14 17.83 -6.84
C LEU A 124 -25.93 16.56 -6.43
N ASN A 125 -27.24 16.67 -6.22
CA ASN A 125 -28.09 15.53 -5.88
C ASN A 125 -28.42 14.71 -7.11
N ASN A 126 -28.55 15.36 -8.27
CA ASN A 126 -28.80 14.71 -9.54
C ASN A 126 -27.87 15.21 -10.67
N ILE A 127 -26.70 14.55 -10.84
CA ILE A 127 -25.73 14.83 -11.89
C ILE A 127 -26.28 14.79 -13.33
N LYS A 128 -27.47 14.23 -13.59
CA LYS A 128 -28.10 14.30 -14.93
C LYS A 128 -28.71 15.67 -15.25
N THR A 129 -28.95 16.50 -14.23
CA THR A 129 -29.49 17.85 -14.39
C THR A 129 -28.34 18.84 -14.58
N ILE A 130 -28.22 19.39 -15.80
CA ILE A 130 -27.27 20.45 -16.11
C ILE A 130 -27.92 21.79 -15.74
N ILE A 131 -27.30 22.51 -14.80
CA ILE A 131 -27.73 23.86 -14.36
C ILE A 131 -27.18 24.91 -15.32
N TYR A 132 -25.91 24.77 -15.69
CA TYR A 132 -25.21 25.72 -16.57
C TYR A 132 -24.14 25.00 -17.38
N SER A 133 -23.83 25.49 -18.57
CA SER A 133 -22.69 25.00 -19.36
C SER A 133 -22.15 26.07 -20.29
N GLU A 134 -20.84 26.13 -20.45
CA GLU A 134 -20.17 27.10 -21.31
C GLU A 134 -18.87 26.53 -21.88
N ARG A 135 -18.48 27.03 -23.06
CA ARG A 135 -17.16 26.81 -23.63
C ARG A 135 -16.14 27.74 -23.00
N ILE A 136 -15.47 27.25 -21.98
CA ILE A 136 -14.42 27.98 -21.30
C ILE A 136 -13.35 27.02 -20.80
N GLN A 137 -12.09 27.45 -20.83
CA GLN A 137 -11.01 26.67 -20.25
C GLN A 137 -10.81 27.12 -18.79
N VAL A 138 -11.39 26.38 -17.85
CA VAL A 138 -11.11 26.56 -16.42
C VAL A 138 -9.91 25.71 -16.00
N GLY A 139 -9.85 24.47 -16.49
CA GLY A 139 -8.83 23.48 -16.14
C GLY A 139 -7.84 23.18 -17.26
N PRO A 140 -7.02 22.14 -17.09
CA PRO A 140 -6.13 21.67 -18.15
C PRO A 140 -6.95 21.05 -19.29
N LEU A 141 -6.49 21.23 -20.54
CA LEU A 141 -7.16 20.69 -21.74
C LEU A 141 -6.86 19.21 -22.01
N ARG A 142 -5.87 18.65 -21.30
CA ARG A 142 -5.47 17.25 -21.40
C ARG A 142 -5.30 16.70 -20.00
N ARG A 143 -5.29 15.36 -19.89
CA ARG A 143 -4.96 14.70 -18.63
C ARG A 143 -3.58 15.15 -18.18
N SER A 144 -3.54 15.81 -17.04
CA SER A 144 -2.32 16.31 -16.42
C SER A 144 -2.31 15.99 -14.94
N SER A 145 -1.20 15.45 -14.46
CA SER A 145 -0.91 15.37 -13.02
C SER A 145 -0.30 16.66 -12.48
N GLY A 146 -0.02 17.65 -13.33
CA GLY A 146 0.70 18.88 -12.99
C GLY A 146 -0.16 20.13 -12.93
N SER A 147 -1.48 19.97 -12.81
CA SER A 147 -2.44 21.07 -12.75
C SER A 147 -3.42 20.81 -11.62
N VAL A 148 -3.77 21.85 -10.86
CA VAL A 148 -4.68 21.75 -9.71
C VAL A 148 -5.82 22.74 -9.82
N ALA A 149 -6.97 22.37 -9.27
CA ALA A 149 -8.14 23.22 -9.16
C ALA A 149 -8.84 22.94 -7.83
N PHE A 150 -9.26 23.98 -7.12
CA PHE A 150 -10.01 23.87 -5.88
C PHE A 150 -10.88 25.10 -5.64
N LEU A 151 -11.88 24.96 -4.77
CA LEU A 151 -12.72 26.06 -4.32
C LEU A 151 -12.02 26.83 -3.21
N MET A 152 -12.09 28.15 -3.27
CA MET A 152 -11.57 29.05 -2.24
C MET A 152 -12.55 30.20 -1.98
N ASN A 153 -12.49 30.79 -0.79
CA ASN A 153 -13.32 31.91 -0.39
C ASN A 153 -12.49 33.20 -0.33
N ILE A 154 -13.06 34.28 -0.86
CA ILE A 154 -12.56 35.63 -0.64
C ILE A 154 -13.52 36.32 0.33
N GLU A 155 -12.96 36.90 1.39
CA GLU A 155 -13.70 37.49 2.50
C GLU A 155 -14.74 38.51 1.98
N ASN A 156 -15.98 38.39 2.44
CA ASN A 156 -17.11 39.26 2.08
C ASN A 156 -17.46 39.33 0.59
N ARG A 157 -16.97 38.40 -0.25
CA ARG A 157 -17.19 38.38 -1.71
C ARG A 157 -17.80 37.07 -2.22
N GLY A 158 -17.53 35.95 -1.55
CA GLY A 158 -18.07 34.64 -1.89
C GLY A 158 -16.99 33.60 -2.22
N THR A 159 -17.43 32.51 -2.85
CA THR A 159 -16.59 31.39 -3.27
C THR A 159 -16.13 31.58 -4.72
N TYR A 160 -14.91 31.15 -5.01
CA TYR A 160 -14.25 31.24 -6.31
C TYR A 160 -13.57 29.90 -6.62
N ILE A 161 -13.27 29.65 -7.89
CA ILE A 161 -12.43 28.52 -8.30
C ILE A 161 -11.03 29.07 -8.57
N LEU A 162 -10.02 28.54 -7.87
CA LEU A 162 -8.63 28.79 -8.23
C LEU A 162 -8.12 27.64 -9.07
N THR A 163 -7.49 27.96 -10.20
CA THR A 163 -6.81 26.98 -11.04
C THR A 163 -5.35 27.33 -11.22
N ALA A 164 -4.49 26.33 -11.14
CA ALA A 164 -3.07 26.47 -11.43
C ALA A 164 -2.68 25.46 -12.52
N LEU A 165 -2.21 25.98 -13.66
CA LEU A 165 -2.06 25.23 -14.93
C LEU A 165 -0.60 25.14 -15.36
N ARG A 166 -0.18 23.94 -15.76
CA ARG A 166 1.11 23.71 -16.41
C ARG A 166 1.21 24.46 -17.75
N LYS A 167 2.42 24.89 -18.11
CA LYS A 167 2.66 25.82 -19.24
C LYS A 167 2.25 25.23 -20.61
N GLU A 168 2.51 23.96 -20.85
CA GLU A 168 2.17 23.26 -22.10
C GLU A 168 0.65 23.16 -22.35
N GLU A 169 -0.16 23.28 -21.29
CA GLU A 169 -1.62 23.13 -21.33
C GLU A 169 -2.36 24.44 -21.62
N ARG A 170 -1.62 25.54 -21.85
CA ARG A 170 -2.17 26.88 -22.05
C ARG A 170 -2.46 27.22 -23.51
N HIS A 171 -1.94 26.45 -24.47
CA HIS A 171 -2.02 26.82 -25.89
C HIS A 171 -2.88 25.82 -26.66
N SER A 172 -4.11 26.24 -27.02
CA SER A 172 -4.84 25.68 -28.15
C SER A 172 -4.79 26.65 -29.31
N ILE A 173 -4.15 26.30 -30.42
CA ILE A 173 -4.10 27.14 -31.63
C ILE A 173 -5.52 27.30 -32.24
N LYS A 174 -6.43 26.37 -31.94
CA LYS A 174 -7.80 26.35 -32.49
C LYS A 174 -8.80 27.17 -31.68
N CYS A 175 -8.59 27.34 -30.37
CA CYS A 175 -9.53 27.97 -29.47
C CYS A 175 -8.77 29.08 -28.75
N ASN A 176 -9.18 30.34 -28.93
CA ASN A 176 -8.46 31.51 -28.42
C ASN A 176 -8.30 31.39 -26.88
N THR A 177 -7.10 31.03 -26.41
CA THR A 177 -6.87 30.64 -25.00
C THR A 177 -5.57 31.27 -24.50
N ASP A 178 -5.65 32.52 -24.02
CA ASP A 178 -4.56 33.16 -23.27
C ASP A 178 -4.79 32.93 -21.76
N TYR A 179 -4.61 31.69 -21.31
CA TYR A 179 -4.70 31.35 -19.89
C TYR A 179 -3.34 31.38 -19.22
N ASN A 180 -3.36 31.77 -17.96
CA ASN A 180 -2.15 32.02 -17.22
C ASN A 180 -1.83 30.92 -16.22
N THR A 181 -0.71 31.06 -15.50
CA THR A 181 -0.24 29.99 -14.59
C THR A 181 -1.18 29.77 -13.43
N VAL A 182 -1.69 30.84 -12.83
CA VAL A 182 -2.67 30.78 -11.75
C VAL A 182 -3.79 31.76 -12.05
N ASN A 183 -5.03 31.29 -11.98
CA ASN A 183 -6.24 32.05 -12.31
C ASN A 183 -7.27 31.92 -11.18
N ILE A 184 -8.11 32.95 -11.03
CA ILE A 184 -9.24 32.95 -10.10
C ILE A 184 -10.50 33.19 -10.91
N HIS A 185 -11.44 32.25 -10.85
CA HIS A 185 -12.67 32.22 -11.61
C HIS A 185 -13.89 32.41 -10.71
N ASP A 186 -14.92 33.09 -11.21
CA ASP A 186 -16.21 33.20 -10.53
C ASP A 186 -16.97 31.87 -10.49
N THR A 187 -17.75 31.64 -9.43
CA THR A 187 -18.69 30.51 -9.35
C THR A 187 -20.14 30.91 -9.56
N SER A 188 -20.44 32.22 -9.65
CA SER A 188 -21.79 32.75 -9.82
C SER A 188 -21.81 33.86 -10.87
N ASP A 189 -23.00 34.11 -11.42
CA ASP A 189 -23.26 35.16 -12.40
C ASP A 189 -23.60 36.52 -11.75
N GLU A 190 -23.45 36.63 -10.42
CA GLU A 190 -23.75 37.87 -9.69
C GLU A 190 -22.71 38.97 -9.95
N GLN A 191 -21.53 38.59 -10.44
CA GLN A 191 -20.40 39.47 -10.73
C GLN A 191 -20.32 39.69 -12.25
N GLY A 192 -19.96 40.90 -12.68
CA GLY A 192 -19.88 41.21 -14.11
C GLY A 192 -18.90 40.31 -14.85
N GLY A 193 -19.36 39.61 -15.88
CA GLY A 193 -18.53 38.77 -16.76
C GLY A 193 -18.96 37.30 -16.86
N GLY A 194 -19.95 36.84 -16.10
CA GLY A 194 -20.44 35.46 -16.19
C GLY A 194 -19.84 34.50 -15.16
N ILE A 195 -20.45 33.32 -15.07
CA ILE A 195 -19.87 32.18 -14.34
C ILE A 195 -18.51 31.84 -14.98
N PHE A 196 -17.50 31.52 -14.16
CA PHE A 196 -16.12 31.25 -14.56
C PHE A 196 -15.27 32.45 -15.03
N SER A 197 -15.80 33.67 -15.01
CA SER A 197 -15.05 34.88 -15.37
C SER A 197 -13.80 35.08 -14.51
N THR A 198 -12.69 35.44 -15.16
CA THR A 198 -11.43 35.80 -14.50
C THR A 198 -11.28 37.31 -14.29
N THR A 199 -12.26 38.10 -14.73
CA THR A 199 -12.16 39.56 -14.78
C THR A 199 -12.33 40.17 -13.39
N ASP A 200 -11.53 41.19 -13.09
CA ASP A 200 -11.66 42.03 -11.89
C ASP A 200 -11.48 43.49 -12.30
N THR A 201 -12.57 44.25 -12.26
CA THR A 201 -12.77 45.72 -12.35
C THR A 201 -11.82 46.66 -13.13
N SER A 202 -10.83 46.20 -13.93
CA SER A 202 -10.16 46.82 -15.12
C SER A 202 -8.68 46.41 -15.37
N VAL A 203 -8.05 45.45 -14.68
CA VAL A 203 -6.69 44.98 -15.04
C VAL A 203 -6.51 43.49 -14.74
N ILE A 204 -6.10 42.69 -15.74
CA ILE A 204 -5.66 41.31 -15.51
C ILE A 204 -4.16 41.22 -15.80
N PRO A 205 -3.31 41.08 -14.77
CA PRO A 205 -2.09 40.31 -14.93
C PRO A 205 -2.16 39.12 -13.97
N PRO A 206 -2.09 37.91 -14.50
CA PRO A 206 -2.05 36.69 -13.68
C PRO A 206 -0.73 36.53 -12.91
N ILE A 207 -0.61 35.43 -12.17
CA ILE A 207 0.71 34.89 -11.84
C ILE A 207 1.29 34.20 -13.08
N SER A 208 2.50 34.58 -13.45
CA SER A 208 3.31 33.92 -14.50
C SER A 208 4.43 33.11 -13.86
N SER A 209 4.83 32.00 -14.52
CA SER A 209 6.01 31.22 -14.16
C SER A 209 7.15 31.46 -15.15
N GLY A 210 8.37 31.61 -14.64
CA GLY A 210 9.58 31.76 -15.44
C GLY A 210 10.06 30.47 -16.15
N GLY A 211 9.49 29.30 -15.79
CA GLY A 211 9.84 27.98 -16.32
C GLY A 211 8.65 27.02 -16.38
N ASP A 212 8.91 25.74 -16.69
CA ASP A 212 7.91 24.68 -16.61
C ASP A 212 7.64 24.30 -15.15
N VAL A 213 6.36 24.08 -14.84
CA VAL A 213 5.86 23.92 -13.48
C VAL A 213 4.82 22.80 -13.45
N GLU A 214 5.01 21.84 -12.54
CA GLU A 214 4.04 20.81 -12.22
C GLU A 214 3.43 21.11 -10.84
N PHE A 215 2.16 21.52 -10.80
CA PHE A 215 1.44 21.70 -9.53
C PHE A 215 0.98 20.36 -8.97
N VAL A 216 1.28 20.11 -7.70
CA VAL A 216 0.95 18.86 -7.01
C VAL A 216 -0.32 19.02 -6.17
N ASP A 217 -0.47 20.16 -5.50
CA ASP A 217 -1.59 20.41 -4.60
C ASP A 217 -1.86 21.90 -4.39
N GLY A 218 -3.08 22.20 -3.95
CA GLY A 218 -3.50 23.54 -3.58
C GLY A 218 -4.72 23.51 -2.67
N PHE A 219 -4.71 24.34 -1.63
CA PHE A 219 -5.76 24.41 -0.64
C PHE A 219 -5.78 25.77 0.05
N GLN A 220 -6.87 26.06 0.78
CA GLN A 220 -7.02 27.25 1.61
C GLN A 220 -7.18 26.86 3.07
N ILE A 221 -6.45 27.55 3.96
CA ILE A 221 -6.64 27.51 5.41
C ILE A 221 -6.82 28.94 5.89
N ASN A 222 -7.95 29.22 6.54
CA ASN A 222 -8.35 30.57 6.92
C ASN A 222 -8.28 31.52 5.70
N SER A 223 -7.61 32.67 5.84
CA SER A 223 -7.44 33.65 4.76
C SER A 223 -6.15 33.44 3.94
N THR A 224 -5.56 32.25 3.97
CA THR A 224 -4.31 31.94 3.23
C THR A 224 -4.51 30.75 2.31
N VAL A 225 -4.18 30.94 1.04
CA VAL A 225 -4.12 29.92 0.01
C VAL A 225 -2.68 29.46 -0.14
N TYR A 226 -2.50 28.15 -0.30
CA TYR A 226 -1.23 27.46 -0.45
C TYR A 226 -1.23 26.77 -1.81
N LEU A 227 -0.15 26.92 -2.58
CA LEU A 227 0.08 26.17 -3.81
C LEU A 227 1.44 25.48 -3.73
N LEU A 228 1.47 24.17 -4.03
CA LEU A 228 2.67 23.35 -4.01
C LEU A 228 3.01 22.90 -5.42
N SER A 229 4.25 23.09 -5.83
CA SER A 229 4.68 22.76 -7.20
C SER A 229 6.12 22.29 -7.31
N ASN A 230 6.40 21.51 -8.35
CA ASN A 230 7.73 21.18 -8.82
C ASN A 230 8.10 22.14 -9.95
N VAL A 231 9.15 22.93 -9.77
CA VAL A 231 9.69 23.81 -10.80
C VAL A 231 10.96 23.20 -11.38
N GLN A 232 10.95 23.01 -12.71
CA GLN A 232 12.09 22.44 -13.40
C GLN A 232 13.29 23.41 -13.36
N SER A 233 14.43 22.93 -12.86
CA SER A 233 15.67 23.70 -12.75
C SER A 233 16.84 23.10 -13.55
N GLY A 234 16.60 21.99 -14.26
CA GLY A 234 17.55 21.30 -15.13
C GLY A 234 16.96 19.99 -15.69
N PRO A 235 17.71 19.19 -16.47
CA PRO A 235 17.18 17.98 -17.13
C PRO A 235 16.66 16.89 -16.17
N ARG A 236 17.15 16.87 -14.92
CA ARG A 236 16.73 15.94 -13.85
C ARG A 236 16.57 16.61 -12.48
N ASN A 237 16.63 17.95 -12.44
CA ASN A 237 16.61 18.70 -11.19
C ASN A 237 15.28 19.43 -11.02
N ASN A 238 14.55 19.06 -9.98
CA ASN A 238 13.31 19.72 -9.58
C ASN A 238 13.53 20.48 -8.28
N LYS A 239 12.87 21.63 -8.16
CA LYS A 239 12.79 22.40 -6.93
C LYS A 239 11.34 22.43 -6.48
N VAL A 240 11.09 22.07 -5.23
CA VAL A 240 9.75 22.14 -4.66
C VAL A 240 9.48 23.54 -4.14
N ARG A 241 8.47 24.20 -4.71
CA ARG A 241 8.03 25.55 -4.37
C ARG A 241 6.71 25.50 -3.61
N LEU A 242 6.67 26.27 -2.54
CA LEU A 242 5.47 26.64 -1.81
C LEU A 242 5.16 28.10 -2.10
N VAL A 243 3.95 28.38 -2.56
CA VAL A 243 3.44 29.73 -2.78
C VAL A 243 2.29 30.01 -1.82
N TRP A 244 2.30 31.21 -1.22
CA TRP A 244 1.21 31.71 -0.37
C TRP A 244 0.49 32.87 -1.07
N LEU A 245 -0.84 32.88 -0.97
CA LEU A 245 -1.68 34.02 -1.33
C LEU A 245 -2.60 34.35 -0.15
N THR A 246 -2.71 35.62 0.20
CA THR A 246 -3.64 36.12 1.22
C THR A 246 -4.94 36.55 0.56
N THR A 247 -6.06 35.92 0.94
CA THR A 247 -7.39 36.32 0.49
C THR A 247 -7.86 37.52 1.31
N ASN A 248 -8.16 38.64 0.66
CA ASN A 248 -8.57 39.86 1.35
C ASN A 248 -9.82 40.48 0.70
N SER A 249 -9.68 41.13 -0.47
CA SER A 249 -10.71 42.06 -0.97
C SER A 249 -11.17 41.83 -2.43
N SER A 250 -10.31 41.24 -3.28
CA SER A 250 -10.58 41.02 -4.71
C SER A 250 -9.66 39.94 -5.29
N LYS A 251 -9.96 39.48 -6.52
CA LYS A 251 -9.11 38.53 -7.26
C LYS A 251 -7.70 39.12 -7.46
N THR A 252 -7.62 40.38 -7.89
CA THR A 252 -6.35 41.09 -8.13
C THR A 252 -5.52 41.25 -6.87
N GLN A 253 -6.13 41.69 -5.75
CA GLN A 253 -5.38 41.87 -4.51
C GLN A 253 -4.89 40.52 -3.95
N THR A 254 -5.67 39.46 -4.13
CA THR A 254 -5.27 38.10 -3.75
C THR A 254 -4.04 37.65 -4.55
N LEU A 255 -4.04 37.79 -5.88
CA LEU A 255 -2.88 37.41 -6.70
C LEU A 255 -1.64 38.29 -6.46
N ARG A 256 -1.82 39.58 -6.13
CA ARG A 256 -0.72 40.50 -5.78
C ARG A 256 -0.03 40.15 -4.45
N SER A 257 -0.71 39.42 -3.58
CA SER A 257 -0.17 39.02 -2.28
C SER A 257 0.82 37.85 -2.35
N LEU A 258 1.18 37.40 -3.57
CA LEU A 258 2.11 36.32 -3.84
C LEU A 258 3.39 36.41 -3.00
N ARG A 259 3.62 35.35 -2.23
CA ARG A 259 4.88 35.04 -1.55
C ARG A 259 5.30 33.61 -1.87
N GLY A 260 6.58 33.28 -1.70
CA GLY A 260 7.03 31.91 -1.89
C GLY A 260 8.24 31.48 -1.09
N ALA A 261 8.40 30.17 -0.98
CA ALA A 261 9.52 29.49 -0.35
C ALA A 261 9.90 28.22 -1.10
N THR A 262 11.14 27.78 -0.93
CA THR A 262 11.64 26.47 -1.36
C THR A 262 11.60 25.49 -0.19
N LEU A 263 11.01 24.32 -0.39
CA LEU A 263 11.04 23.22 0.56
C LEU A 263 12.28 22.35 0.29
N VAL A 264 13.08 22.08 1.33
CA VAL A 264 14.35 21.35 1.20
C VAL A 264 14.38 20.19 2.19
N VAL A 265 14.43 18.95 1.70
CA VAL A 265 14.35 17.73 2.54
C VAL A 265 15.69 17.35 3.18
N ALA A 266 16.82 17.60 2.51
CA ALA A 266 18.16 17.31 3.04
C ALA A 266 19.15 18.45 2.75
N ASP A 267 20.08 18.68 3.69
CA ASP A 267 21.11 19.71 3.54
C ASP A 267 22.07 19.35 2.39
N GLY A 268 22.11 20.19 1.37
CA GLY A 268 22.94 19.98 0.17
C GLY A 268 22.26 19.19 -0.96
N ALA A 269 21.02 18.68 -0.77
CA ALA A 269 20.27 18.09 -1.88
C ALA A 269 19.89 19.16 -2.91
N GLU A 270 20.45 19.06 -4.11
CA GLU A 270 20.23 20.03 -5.19
C GLU A 270 18.88 19.83 -5.92
N SER A 271 18.25 18.66 -5.75
CA SER A 271 17.00 18.29 -6.41
C SER A 271 16.12 17.45 -5.50
N SER A 272 14.83 17.76 -5.48
CA SER A 272 13.79 16.91 -4.92
C SER A 272 12.50 17.12 -5.69
N ARG A 273 11.67 16.07 -5.82
CA ARG A 273 10.37 16.16 -6.49
C ARG A 273 9.27 15.82 -5.51
N LEU A 274 8.30 16.70 -5.34
CA LEU A 274 7.09 16.42 -4.57
C LEU A 274 6.17 15.50 -5.39
N VAL A 275 5.74 14.40 -4.79
CA VAL A 275 4.89 13.39 -5.42
C VAL A 275 3.45 13.50 -4.93
N ALA A 276 3.28 13.70 -3.62
CA ALA A 276 1.97 13.83 -2.98
C ALA A 276 2.03 14.79 -1.80
N SER A 277 0.86 15.29 -1.40
CA SER A 277 0.71 16.38 -0.43
C SER A 277 -0.53 16.13 0.42
N SER A 278 -0.44 16.46 1.71
CA SER A 278 -1.60 16.49 2.60
C SER A 278 -1.40 17.45 3.77
N VAL A 279 -2.43 18.23 4.07
CA VAL A 279 -2.47 19.08 5.27
C VAL A 279 -2.67 18.18 6.49
N ILE A 280 -1.92 18.44 7.56
CA ILE A 280 -2.16 17.79 8.85
C ILE A 280 -3.17 18.66 9.61
N PRO A 281 -4.42 18.20 9.85
CA PRO A 281 -5.42 19.00 10.53
C PRO A 281 -4.97 19.38 11.95
N GLY A 282 -5.21 20.61 12.37
CA GLY A 282 -4.84 21.09 13.70
C GLY A 282 -4.89 22.60 13.84
N GLU A 283 -4.65 23.07 15.06
CA GLU A 283 -4.41 24.48 15.34
C GLU A 283 -3.04 24.94 14.83
N PRO A 284 -2.81 26.26 14.64
CA PRO A 284 -1.52 26.81 14.25
C PRO A 284 -0.38 26.30 15.15
N PRO A 285 0.83 26.03 14.59
CA PRO A 285 1.23 26.27 13.20
C PRO A 285 0.58 25.32 12.18
N VAL A 286 0.52 25.75 10.91
CA VAL A 286 0.03 24.93 9.81
C VAL A 286 1.05 23.84 9.49
N LEU A 287 0.81 22.66 10.03
CA LEU A 287 1.58 21.47 9.71
C LEU A 287 1.11 20.84 8.41
N TRP A 288 2.07 20.44 7.58
CA TRP A 288 1.83 19.85 6.28
C TRP A 288 2.78 18.69 6.05
N SER A 289 2.31 17.68 5.35
CA SER A 289 3.12 16.54 4.96
C SER A 289 3.22 16.38 3.46
N GLY A 290 4.42 16.07 3.00
CA GLY A 290 4.72 15.79 1.61
C GLY A 290 5.44 14.46 1.46
N VAL A 291 5.12 13.76 0.37
CA VAL A 291 5.90 12.62 -0.12
C VAL A 291 6.88 13.15 -1.15
N PHE A 292 8.18 13.05 -0.86
CA PHE A 292 9.24 13.52 -1.75
C PHE A 292 9.94 12.33 -2.39
N SER A 293 10.28 12.47 -3.67
CA SER A 293 11.23 11.63 -4.36
C SER A 293 12.61 12.26 -4.31
N VAL A 294 13.58 11.53 -3.77
CA VAL A 294 14.97 12.00 -3.57
C VAL A 294 15.80 11.85 -4.85
N ASP A 295 15.51 10.82 -5.66
CA ASP A 295 16.17 10.56 -6.94
C ASP A 295 15.47 11.23 -8.14
N GLY A 296 14.32 11.89 -7.90
CA GLY A 296 13.46 12.46 -8.93
C GLY A 296 12.56 11.43 -9.63
N GLY A 297 12.72 10.13 -9.33
CA GLY A 297 11.92 9.02 -9.84
C GLY A 297 10.80 8.59 -8.88
N GLN A 298 10.31 7.35 -9.02
CA GLN A 298 9.31 6.77 -8.09
C GLN A 298 9.91 5.77 -7.10
N THR A 299 11.22 5.56 -7.18
CA THR A 299 11.91 4.44 -6.52
C THR A 299 12.37 4.76 -5.12
N ASN A 300 12.72 6.00 -4.80
CA ASN A 300 13.19 6.38 -3.46
C ASN A 300 12.35 7.54 -2.91
N THR A 301 11.34 7.21 -2.09
CA THR A 301 10.40 8.19 -1.55
C THR A 301 10.52 8.37 -0.04
N GLU A 302 10.27 9.58 0.45
CA GLU A 302 10.31 9.94 1.86
C GLU A 302 9.05 10.69 2.26
N LEU A 303 8.44 10.31 3.38
CA LEU A 303 7.34 11.04 4.00
C LEU A 303 7.91 12.05 5.00
N VAL A 304 7.58 13.33 4.80
CA VAL A 304 8.22 14.44 5.51
C VAL A 304 7.16 15.38 6.07
N VAL A 305 7.42 15.99 7.22
CA VAL A 305 6.56 17.01 7.84
C VAL A 305 7.24 18.37 7.85
N PHE A 306 6.52 19.40 7.43
CA PHE A 306 6.93 20.80 7.48
C PHE A 306 5.94 21.63 8.29
N ASP A 307 6.46 22.72 8.86
CA ASP A 307 5.64 23.89 9.22
C ASP A 307 5.67 24.84 8.02
N ILE A 308 4.52 25.02 7.40
CA ILE A 308 4.36 25.84 6.18
C ILE A 308 3.67 27.17 6.48
N SER A 309 3.57 27.55 7.75
CA SER A 309 2.95 28.81 8.15
C SER A 309 3.71 30.00 7.54
N PRO A 310 3.02 30.96 6.90
CA PRO A 310 3.68 32.17 6.44
C PRO A 310 4.09 33.03 7.64
N ASP A 311 5.30 33.59 7.60
CA ASP A 311 5.69 34.62 8.56
C ASP A 311 5.24 35.98 8.01
N LEU A 312 4.19 36.54 8.61
CA LEU A 312 3.61 37.81 8.17
C LEU A 312 4.33 39.03 8.76
N THR A 313 5.34 38.84 9.62
CA THR A 313 6.00 39.92 10.36
C THR A 313 7.28 40.47 9.71
N ILE A 314 7.88 39.73 8.76
CA ILE A 314 9.16 40.06 8.13
C ILE A 314 8.97 40.40 6.63
N ALA A 315 10.03 40.93 5.99
CA ALA A 315 10.14 41.35 4.59
C ALA A 315 9.39 40.45 3.58
N VAL A 316 8.98 41.04 2.45
CA VAL A 316 8.21 40.35 1.40
C VAL A 316 8.99 39.14 0.88
N ASP A 317 8.55 37.94 1.23
CA ASP A 317 9.08 36.64 0.77
C ASP A 317 8.81 36.48 -0.75
N GLN A 318 9.54 37.24 -1.59
CA GLN A 318 9.37 37.23 -3.03
C GLN A 318 9.82 35.89 -3.63
N ASP A 319 9.01 35.33 -4.51
CA ASP A 319 9.36 34.09 -5.20
C ASP A 319 10.15 34.39 -6.49
N PRO A 320 11.25 33.66 -6.77
CA PRO A 320 12.07 33.89 -7.97
C PRO A 320 11.56 33.19 -9.24
N ASP A 321 10.60 32.28 -9.12
CA ASP A 321 10.06 31.49 -10.23
C ASP A 321 8.61 31.86 -10.57
N PHE A 322 7.86 32.42 -9.63
CA PHE A 322 6.51 32.97 -9.80
C PHE A 322 6.47 34.48 -9.61
N CYS A 323 5.78 35.19 -10.50
CA CYS A 323 5.67 36.65 -10.46
C CYS A 323 4.24 37.10 -10.78
N PHE A 324 3.78 38.15 -10.11
CA PHE A 324 2.57 38.86 -10.53
C PHE A 324 2.86 39.66 -11.81
N GLY A 325 2.16 39.37 -12.90
CA GLY A 325 2.45 39.94 -14.22
C GLY A 325 3.59 39.21 -14.93
N THR A 326 4.64 39.94 -15.31
CA THR A 326 5.81 39.39 -16.03
C THR A 326 7.03 39.30 -15.11
N CYS A 327 7.72 38.16 -15.15
CA CYS A 327 8.98 38.00 -14.43
C CYS A 327 10.10 38.80 -15.12
N THR A 328 10.31 40.05 -14.69
CA THR A 328 11.38 40.93 -15.18
C THR A 328 12.25 41.38 -14.00
N GLY A 329 13.57 41.19 -14.09
CA GLY A 329 14.53 41.61 -13.04
C GLY A 329 15.45 40.50 -12.49
N SER A 330 16.23 40.82 -11.46
CA SER A 330 17.13 39.87 -10.78
C SER A 330 16.34 38.91 -9.88
N LYS A 331 16.60 37.60 -10.00
CA LYS A 331 15.93 36.57 -9.20
C LYS A 331 16.25 36.76 -7.70
N PRO A 332 15.25 37.01 -6.84
CA PRO A 332 15.47 37.13 -5.40
C PRO A 332 15.98 35.80 -4.81
N THR A 333 16.66 35.89 -3.67
CA THR A 333 17.03 34.69 -2.91
C THR A 333 15.78 34.15 -2.23
N PRO A 334 15.37 32.89 -2.50
CA PRO A 334 14.12 32.38 -1.95
C PRO A 334 14.27 32.01 -0.48
N LYS A 335 13.21 32.25 0.29
CA LYS A 335 13.06 31.66 1.62
C LYS A 335 13.18 30.15 1.53
N ARG A 336 13.93 29.52 2.44
CA ARG A 336 14.09 28.07 2.50
C ARG A 336 13.48 27.52 3.78
N LEU A 337 12.60 26.54 3.65
CA LEU A 337 12.04 25.82 4.79
C LEU A 337 12.69 24.44 4.89
N LYS A 338 13.05 24.05 6.11
CA LYS A 338 13.56 22.71 6.45
C LYS A 338 12.44 21.90 7.11
N PRO A 339 12.45 20.57 6.98
CA PRO A 339 11.46 19.73 7.60
C PRO A 339 11.58 19.76 9.12
N LYS A 340 10.44 19.61 9.80
CA LYS A 340 10.37 19.32 11.24
C LYS A 340 10.84 17.89 11.51
N ALA A 341 10.47 16.95 10.64
CA ALA A 341 10.87 15.55 10.73
C ALA A 341 10.78 14.84 9.37
N VAL A 342 11.62 13.83 9.16
CA VAL A 342 11.49 12.80 8.12
C VAL A 342 10.93 11.56 8.82
N LEU A 343 9.68 11.21 8.52
CA LEU A 343 8.93 10.20 9.26
C LEU A 343 9.22 8.78 8.76
N LEU A 344 9.29 8.61 7.43
CA LEU A 344 9.43 7.31 6.81
C LEU A 344 10.22 7.42 5.51
N ARG A 345 11.13 6.49 5.29
CA ARG A 345 11.76 6.23 4.00
C ARG A 345 11.19 4.93 3.44
N GLN A 346 10.52 5.01 2.31
CA GLN A 346 9.91 3.85 1.66
C GLN A 346 9.91 4.06 0.16
N ASN A 347 10.01 2.99 -0.61
CA ASN A 347 9.92 3.09 -2.07
C ASN A 347 8.45 3.22 -2.50
N TYR A 348 8.24 3.78 -3.71
CA TYR A 348 6.98 3.69 -4.44
C TYR A 348 5.77 4.42 -3.84
N MET A 349 5.93 5.36 -2.91
CA MET A 349 4.79 6.13 -2.41
C MET A 349 4.21 7.03 -3.51
N THR A 350 2.89 6.99 -3.71
CA THR A 350 2.17 7.74 -4.76
C THR A 350 1.16 8.74 -4.21
N SER A 351 0.69 8.56 -2.98
CA SER A 351 -0.33 9.40 -2.35
C SER A 351 -0.11 9.49 -0.85
N VAL A 352 -0.63 10.55 -0.24
CA VAL A 352 -0.70 10.70 1.21
C VAL A 352 -2.00 11.39 1.62
N LEU A 353 -2.61 10.91 2.68
CA LEU A 353 -3.67 11.58 3.43
C LEU A 353 -3.27 11.62 4.91
N ALA A 354 -3.19 12.82 5.47
CA ALA A 354 -2.88 13.02 6.88
C ALA A 354 -4.16 13.41 7.65
N LEU A 355 -4.36 12.77 8.80
CA LEU A 355 -5.43 13.05 9.75
C LEU A 355 -4.83 13.26 11.14
N ARG A 356 -5.63 13.82 12.05
CA ARG A 356 -5.27 13.94 13.46
C ARG A 356 -6.32 13.23 14.30
N GLN A 357 -5.86 12.28 15.12
CA GLN A 357 -6.68 11.60 16.14
C GLN A 357 -6.12 11.98 17.51
N ARG A 358 -6.79 12.90 18.21
CA ARG A 358 -6.29 13.48 19.47
C ARG A 358 -4.90 14.10 19.28
N VAL A 359 -3.89 13.65 20.02
CA VAL A 359 -2.48 14.12 19.90
C VAL A 359 -1.71 13.39 18.80
N TRP A 360 -2.27 12.32 18.25
CA TRP A 360 -1.61 11.47 17.27
C TRP A 360 -1.87 11.98 15.85
N MET A 361 -0.83 12.00 15.04
CA MET A 361 -0.93 12.20 13.59
C MET A 361 -1.04 10.83 12.92
N VAL A 362 -1.96 10.68 11.97
CA VAL A 362 -2.22 9.43 11.26
C VAL A 362 -2.08 9.68 9.77
N PHE A 363 -1.21 8.92 9.11
CA PHE A 363 -0.92 9.04 7.69
C PHE A 363 -1.36 7.78 6.95
N PHE A 364 -2.14 7.95 5.89
CA PHE A 364 -2.48 6.90 4.94
C PHE A 364 -1.70 7.14 3.66
N MET A 365 -0.92 6.16 3.23
CA MET A 365 -0.04 6.26 2.07
C MET A 365 -0.41 5.19 1.05
N GLY A 366 -0.63 5.61 -0.19
CA GLY A 366 -0.77 4.70 -1.30
C GLY A 366 0.59 4.44 -1.96
N THR A 367 0.75 3.26 -2.56
CA THR A 367 1.96 2.90 -3.30
C THR A 367 1.68 2.52 -4.76
N SER A 368 2.71 2.61 -5.62
CA SER A 368 2.59 2.23 -7.04
C SER A 368 2.48 0.72 -7.26
N ASP A 369 2.76 -0.10 -6.25
CA ASP A 369 2.56 -1.56 -6.22
C ASP A 369 1.27 -1.96 -5.48
N GLY A 370 0.37 -0.99 -5.24
CA GLY A 370 -1.01 -1.24 -4.85
C GLY A 370 -1.24 -1.50 -3.37
N GLN A 371 -0.42 -0.93 -2.48
CA GLN A 371 -0.66 -1.00 -1.04
C GLN A 371 -1.26 0.30 -0.51
N LEU A 372 -2.16 0.16 0.48
CA LEU A 372 -2.55 1.23 1.39
C LEU A 372 -1.91 0.95 2.74
N ILE A 373 -1.05 1.86 3.18
CA ILE A 373 -0.27 1.73 4.41
C ILE A 373 -0.68 2.84 5.37
N LYS A 374 -0.89 2.48 6.63
CA LYS A 374 -1.14 3.40 7.73
C LYS A 374 0.11 3.56 8.57
N LEU A 375 0.47 4.79 8.88
CA LEU A 375 1.50 5.16 9.84
C LEU A 375 0.91 6.09 10.89
N VAL A 376 1.12 5.75 12.17
CA VAL A 376 0.74 6.59 13.30
C VAL A 376 2.00 7.25 13.84
N VAL A 377 1.92 8.53 14.22
CA VAL A 377 3.07 9.31 14.68
C VAL A 377 2.68 10.14 15.89
N ASP A 378 3.51 10.10 16.93
CA ASP A 378 3.27 10.86 18.15
C ASP A 378 3.54 12.37 17.98
N LYS A 379 3.26 13.16 19.02
CA LYS A 379 3.46 14.61 19.03
C LYS A 379 4.93 15.05 18.85
N ASN A 380 5.88 14.15 19.08
CA ASN A 380 7.32 14.37 18.98
C ASN A 380 7.89 13.83 17.65
N TYR A 381 7.02 13.47 16.70
CA TYR A 381 7.38 12.91 15.40
C TYR A 381 8.01 11.51 15.44
N HIS A 382 7.78 10.73 16.49
CA HIS A 382 8.19 9.33 16.52
C HIS A 382 7.14 8.46 15.80
N PRO A 383 7.53 7.72 14.75
CA PRO A 383 6.65 6.81 14.05
C PRO A 383 6.40 5.54 14.87
N ALA A 384 5.14 5.10 14.86
CA ALA A 384 4.72 3.79 15.33
C ALA A 384 4.87 2.72 14.24
N CYS A 385 4.55 1.47 14.58
CA CYS A 385 4.63 0.37 13.62
C CYS A 385 3.70 0.57 12.40
N LEU A 386 4.25 0.37 11.20
CA LEU A 386 3.51 0.48 9.94
C LEU A 386 2.49 -0.64 9.79
N THR A 387 1.25 -0.28 9.49
CA THR A 387 0.14 -1.23 9.26
C THR A 387 -0.26 -1.25 7.79
N VAL A 388 -0.39 -2.43 7.18
CA VAL A 388 -0.91 -2.55 5.81
C VAL A 388 -2.42 -2.76 5.87
N LEU A 389 -3.19 -1.76 5.47
CA LEU A 389 -4.66 -1.80 5.52
C LEU A 389 -5.28 -2.50 4.30
N TYR A 390 -4.64 -2.34 3.13
CA TYR A 390 -5.11 -2.98 1.91
C TYR A 390 -3.95 -3.26 0.96
N ARG A 391 -4.12 -4.29 0.12
CA ARG A 391 -3.19 -4.69 -0.93
C ARG A 391 -3.97 -5.16 -2.15
N ALA A 392 -3.64 -4.61 -3.31
CA ALA A 392 -4.11 -5.16 -4.57
C ALA A 392 -3.32 -6.42 -4.95
N ASN A 393 -4.00 -7.44 -5.45
CA ASN A 393 -3.39 -8.73 -5.83
C ASN A 393 -2.52 -8.64 -7.11
N ASP A 394 -2.79 -7.67 -7.97
CA ASP A 394 -2.17 -7.49 -9.31
C ASP A 394 -1.20 -6.30 -9.36
N ASN A 395 -0.77 -5.78 -8.21
CA ASN A 395 0.10 -4.60 -8.10
C ASN A 395 -0.41 -3.33 -8.79
N ARG A 396 -1.73 -3.22 -9.05
CA ARG A 396 -2.28 -1.99 -9.64
C ARG A 396 -2.00 -0.78 -8.73
N PRO A 397 -1.49 0.34 -9.26
CA PRO A 397 -1.05 1.48 -8.45
C PRO A 397 -2.23 2.17 -7.75
N VAL A 398 -1.98 2.64 -6.53
CA VAL A 398 -2.92 3.52 -5.82
C VAL A 398 -2.90 4.90 -6.46
N PHE A 399 -4.10 5.44 -6.70
CA PHE A 399 -4.31 6.76 -7.26
C PHE A 399 -3.66 7.85 -6.38
N PRO A 400 -3.16 8.97 -6.94
CA PRO A 400 -2.47 10.01 -6.17
C PRO A 400 -3.28 10.71 -5.06
N LYS A 401 -4.59 10.48 -4.98
CA LYS A 401 -5.48 11.06 -3.96
C LYS A 401 -6.21 9.97 -3.20
N ILE A 402 -6.23 10.11 -1.87
CA ILE A 402 -6.99 9.29 -0.93
C ILE A 402 -7.95 10.23 -0.20
N HIS A 403 -9.21 9.83 -0.03
CA HIS A 403 -10.22 10.63 0.64
C HIS A 403 -10.73 9.92 1.89
N LEU A 404 -10.91 10.65 2.99
CA LEU A 404 -11.62 10.15 4.16
C LEU A 404 -13.12 10.12 3.90
N ASP A 405 -13.80 9.06 4.33
CA ASP A 405 -15.26 9.00 4.39
C ASP A 405 -15.79 9.97 5.45
N GLN A 406 -16.47 11.02 5.01
CA GLN A 406 -16.99 12.08 5.87
C GLN A 406 -18.25 11.66 6.65
N VAL A 407 -18.86 10.51 6.34
CA VAL A 407 -20.05 10.02 7.06
C VAL A 407 -19.65 9.45 8.42
N ASP A 408 -18.74 8.47 8.41
CA ASP A 408 -18.37 7.75 9.64
C ASP A 408 -16.96 8.05 10.14
N HIS A 409 -16.10 8.68 9.33
CA HIS A 409 -14.68 8.93 9.64
C HIS A 409 -13.87 7.66 9.98
N LYS A 410 -14.40 6.48 9.60
CA LYS A 410 -13.83 5.16 9.87
C LYS A 410 -13.35 4.46 8.61
N HIS A 411 -13.56 5.06 7.43
CA HIS A 411 -13.14 4.51 6.16
C HIS A 411 -12.41 5.54 5.31
N VAL A 412 -11.54 5.07 4.43
CA VAL A 412 -10.94 5.87 3.36
C VAL A 412 -11.29 5.26 2.01
N TYR A 413 -11.54 6.13 1.03
CA TYR A 413 -11.71 5.74 -0.36
C TYR A 413 -10.35 5.69 -1.04
N VAL A 414 -10.03 4.51 -1.55
CA VAL A 414 -8.81 4.24 -2.33
C VAL A 414 -9.20 3.92 -3.75
N ALA A 415 -8.83 4.79 -4.67
CA ALA A 415 -8.95 4.54 -6.09
C ALA A 415 -7.71 3.78 -6.59
N LEU A 416 -7.95 2.79 -7.44
CA LEU A 416 -6.96 2.06 -8.21
C LEU A 416 -7.22 2.39 -9.69
N ARG A 417 -6.80 1.54 -10.63
CA ARG A 417 -6.96 1.80 -12.06
C ARG A 417 -8.43 1.99 -12.50
N HIS A 418 -9.28 0.98 -12.30
CA HIS A 418 -10.70 0.96 -12.73
C HIS A 418 -11.60 0.51 -11.57
N GLN A 419 -11.14 0.66 -10.33
CA GLN A 419 -11.86 0.23 -9.13
C GLN A 419 -11.65 1.26 -8.02
N VAL A 420 -12.70 1.51 -7.25
CA VAL A 420 -12.62 2.25 -5.97
C VAL A 420 -12.99 1.31 -4.84
N LYS A 421 -12.24 1.38 -3.74
CA LYS A 421 -12.47 0.58 -2.54
C LYS A 421 -12.64 1.48 -1.32
N ARG A 422 -13.63 1.18 -0.48
CA ARG A 422 -13.87 1.79 0.82
C ARG A 422 -13.20 0.93 1.88
N VAL A 423 -12.02 1.35 2.33
CA VAL A 423 -11.15 0.57 3.23
C VAL A 423 -11.29 1.11 4.65
N PRO A 424 -11.53 0.25 5.67
CA PRO A 424 -11.57 0.70 7.05
C PRO A 424 -10.20 1.24 7.51
N VAL A 425 -10.19 2.34 8.25
CA VAL A 425 -8.96 2.97 8.76
C VAL A 425 -8.31 2.18 9.90
N SER A 426 -9.09 1.30 10.52
CA SER A 426 -8.66 0.34 11.53
C SER A 426 -9.70 -0.77 11.67
N ASN A 427 -9.32 -1.91 12.26
CA ASN A 427 -10.20 -3.04 12.51
C ASN A 427 -10.22 -3.38 14.01
N CYS A 428 -10.64 -2.40 14.85
CA CYS A 428 -10.55 -2.49 16.30
C CYS A 428 -11.24 -3.72 16.88
N SER A 429 -12.34 -4.17 16.27
CA SER A 429 -13.11 -5.34 16.71
C SER A 429 -12.35 -6.67 16.63
N THR A 430 -11.22 -6.72 15.91
CA THR A 430 -10.34 -7.91 15.87
C THR A 430 -9.59 -8.12 17.18
N PHE A 431 -9.43 -7.08 18.01
CA PHE A 431 -8.79 -7.17 19.31
C PHE A 431 -9.80 -7.55 20.38
N THR A 432 -9.68 -8.77 20.89
CA THR A 432 -10.71 -9.41 21.72
C THR A 432 -10.58 -9.06 23.20
N ASN A 433 -9.41 -8.57 23.61
CA ASN A 433 -9.11 -8.20 24.99
C ASN A 433 -8.32 -6.88 25.06
N LEU A 434 -8.26 -6.30 26.26
CA LEU A 434 -7.62 -5.01 26.49
C LEU A 434 -6.13 -5.01 26.13
N GLN A 435 -5.41 -6.11 26.41
CA GLN A 435 -3.98 -6.18 26.11
C GLN A 435 -3.73 -6.12 24.61
N GLU A 436 -4.50 -6.87 23.83
CA GLU A 436 -4.46 -6.83 22.36
C GLU A 436 -4.81 -5.43 21.83
N CYS A 437 -5.88 -4.83 22.37
CA CYS A 437 -6.34 -3.50 21.95
C CYS A 437 -5.26 -2.42 22.15
N LEU A 438 -4.55 -2.46 23.29
CA LEU A 438 -3.45 -1.54 23.58
C LEU A 438 -2.19 -1.86 22.78
N SER A 439 -1.90 -3.14 22.55
CA SER A 439 -0.72 -3.60 21.80
C SER A 439 -0.81 -3.25 20.31
N ALA A 440 -2.00 -2.98 19.79
CA ALA A 440 -2.22 -2.51 18.44
C ALA A 440 -1.58 -1.14 18.17
N GLN A 441 -1.34 -0.33 19.21
CA GLN A 441 -0.78 1.02 19.10
C GLN A 441 -1.54 1.92 18.10
N ASP A 442 -2.85 1.69 17.97
CA ASP A 442 -3.72 2.40 17.04
C ASP A 442 -4.61 3.42 17.78
N PRO A 443 -4.44 4.74 17.55
CA PRO A 443 -5.18 5.78 18.27
C PRO A 443 -6.66 5.85 17.87
N ASN A 444 -7.07 5.18 16.79
CA ASN A 444 -8.48 5.03 16.43
C ASN A 444 -9.21 4.03 17.33
N CYS A 445 -8.48 3.12 17.98
CA CYS A 445 -9.03 2.07 18.82
C CYS A 445 -8.95 2.41 20.30
N VAL A 446 -10.05 2.19 21.01
CA VAL A 446 -10.14 2.33 22.46
C VAL A 446 -10.85 1.12 23.06
N TRP A 447 -10.47 0.74 24.27
CA TRP A 447 -11.15 -0.31 25.01
C TRP A 447 -12.38 0.26 25.72
N CYS A 448 -13.57 -0.22 25.34
CA CYS A 448 -14.84 0.22 25.88
C CYS A 448 -15.21 -0.60 27.13
N SER A 449 -15.35 0.05 28.29
CA SER A 449 -15.68 -0.64 29.55
C SER A 449 -17.02 -1.37 29.50
N SER A 450 -18.07 -0.69 29.02
CA SER A 450 -19.44 -1.21 29.03
C SER A 450 -19.60 -2.41 28.09
N LYS A 451 -18.97 -2.34 26.91
CA LYS A 451 -19.01 -3.41 25.89
C LYS A 451 -18.00 -4.52 26.15
N ARG A 452 -16.95 -4.23 26.94
CA ARG A 452 -15.79 -5.13 27.15
C ARG A 452 -15.17 -5.57 25.83
N SER A 453 -15.04 -4.63 24.90
CA SER A 453 -14.51 -4.84 23.55
C SER A 453 -13.66 -3.65 23.13
N CYS A 454 -12.76 -3.89 22.17
CA CYS A 454 -12.00 -2.84 21.50
C CYS A 454 -12.83 -2.25 20.36
N GLU A 455 -13.06 -0.95 20.40
CA GLU A 455 -14.00 -0.23 19.52
C GLU A 455 -13.39 1.09 19.04
N PHE A 456 -14.05 1.75 18.10
CA PHE A 456 -13.73 3.15 17.82
C PHE A 456 -14.13 4.05 18.98
N GLU A 457 -13.40 5.15 19.17
CA GLU A 457 -13.68 6.15 20.21
C GLU A 457 -15.14 6.65 20.13
N ASP A 458 -15.64 6.91 18.92
CA ASP A 458 -17.02 7.38 18.71
C ASP A 458 -18.10 6.36 19.09
N ASP A 459 -17.77 5.07 19.12
CA ASP A 459 -18.70 4.00 19.50
C ASP A 459 -18.72 3.76 21.02
N CYS A 460 -17.94 4.56 21.78
CA CYS A 460 -17.77 4.49 23.22
C CYS A 460 -18.35 5.71 23.96
N LYS A 461 -19.21 6.51 23.31
CA LYS A 461 -19.69 7.82 23.80
C LYS A 461 -20.39 7.82 25.15
N ASP A 462 -20.91 6.70 25.62
CA ASP A 462 -21.60 6.58 26.93
C ASP A 462 -20.81 5.77 27.97
N SER A 463 -19.55 5.40 27.65
CA SER A 463 -18.71 4.57 28.52
C SER A 463 -17.39 5.26 28.86
N GLU A 464 -16.83 4.89 30.01
CA GLU A 464 -15.40 5.02 30.25
C GLU A 464 -14.65 4.16 29.23
N TRP A 465 -13.55 4.68 28.71
CA TRP A 465 -12.69 3.97 27.78
C TRP A 465 -11.21 4.15 28.14
N LEU A 466 -10.39 3.17 27.78
CA LEU A 466 -8.93 3.23 27.89
C LEU A 466 -8.30 3.21 26.51
N SER A 467 -7.23 3.97 26.36
CA SER A 467 -6.48 4.09 25.11
C SER A 467 -4.99 4.03 25.37
N ILE A 468 -4.24 3.78 24.30
CA ILE A 468 -2.78 3.88 24.25
C ILE A 468 -2.28 5.21 24.82
N PRO A 469 -1.03 5.26 25.33
CA PRO A 469 -0.39 6.49 25.79
C PRO A 469 -0.35 7.60 24.74
N GLU A 470 -0.03 8.83 25.16
CA GLU A 470 0.17 9.96 24.23
C GLU A 470 1.55 9.96 23.54
N ASP A 471 2.49 9.17 24.03
CA ASP A 471 3.87 9.08 23.55
C ASP A 471 4.21 7.62 23.21
N PHE A 472 4.79 7.39 22.02
CA PHE A 472 4.98 6.04 21.46
C PHE A 472 5.88 5.12 22.29
N HIS A 473 6.92 5.68 22.91
CA HIS A 473 7.92 4.92 23.65
C HIS A 473 7.52 4.60 25.10
N ASN A 474 6.36 5.05 25.56
CA ASN A 474 5.90 4.72 26.90
C ASN A 474 5.19 3.37 26.85
N ASP A 475 5.73 2.39 27.56
CA ASP A 475 4.98 1.20 27.91
C ASP A 475 3.67 1.63 28.61
N PRO A 476 2.57 0.87 28.47
CA PRO A 476 1.31 1.14 29.18
C PRO A 476 1.51 1.41 30.67
N VAL A 477 2.51 0.75 31.25
CA VAL A 477 2.93 0.88 32.64
C VAL A 477 4.45 0.95 32.69
N SER A 478 4.99 1.93 33.42
CA SER A 478 6.40 1.95 33.81
C SER A 478 6.55 1.85 35.32
N TYR A 479 7.73 1.43 35.79
CA TYR A 479 8.02 1.40 37.21
C TYR A 479 9.45 1.83 37.52
N LYS A 480 9.63 2.37 38.72
CA LYS A 480 10.92 2.73 39.30
C LYS A 480 11.07 2.12 40.68
N LEU A 481 12.25 1.60 40.98
CA LEU A 481 12.64 1.13 42.31
C LEU A 481 13.57 2.15 42.96
N GLU A 482 13.22 2.62 44.14
CA GLU A 482 14.01 3.57 44.92
C GLU A 482 14.28 3.00 46.31
N ARG A 483 15.47 3.26 46.86
CA ARG A 483 15.78 2.91 48.24
C ARG A 483 15.43 4.07 49.16
N SER A 484 14.59 3.82 50.17
CA SER A 484 14.26 4.83 51.17
C SER A 484 15.44 5.07 52.11
N HIS A 485 15.41 6.21 52.82
CA HIS A 485 16.40 6.56 53.85
C HIS A 485 16.44 5.54 55.02
N ALA A 486 15.38 4.73 55.17
CA ALA A 486 15.26 3.66 56.16
C ALA A 486 15.71 2.28 55.63
N GLY A 487 16.23 2.18 54.39
CA GLY A 487 16.72 0.93 53.80
C GLY A 487 15.65 0.04 53.15
N GLN A 488 14.37 0.44 53.18
CA GLN A 488 13.27 -0.26 52.50
C GLN A 488 13.24 0.09 51.00
N LEU A 489 12.82 -0.87 50.18
CA LEU A 489 12.63 -0.67 48.74
C LEU A 489 11.22 -0.13 48.47
N LYS A 490 11.15 1.03 47.80
CA LYS A 490 9.94 1.70 47.36
C LYS A 490 9.75 1.47 45.87
N LEU A 491 8.68 0.78 45.50
CA LEU A 491 8.26 0.58 44.12
C LEU A 491 7.23 1.66 43.75
N ILE A 492 7.55 2.48 42.76
CA ILE A 492 6.65 3.48 42.17
C ILE A 492 6.24 2.97 40.81
N VAL A 493 4.95 2.71 40.61
CA VAL A 493 4.40 2.23 39.34
C VAL A 493 3.50 3.32 38.76
N GLN A 494 3.68 3.63 37.48
CA GLN A 494 2.95 4.66 36.77
C GLN A 494 2.25 4.07 35.54
N THR A 495 0.97 4.36 35.37
CA THR A 495 0.25 4.09 34.11
C THR A 495 0.41 5.27 33.16
N HIS A 496 0.65 5.01 31.88
CA HIS A 496 0.73 6.03 30.84
C HIS A 496 -0.50 6.04 29.92
N LEU A 497 -1.47 5.16 30.18
CA LEU A 497 -2.70 5.07 29.42
C LEU A 497 -3.54 6.35 29.48
N THR A 498 -4.16 6.66 28.35
CA THR A 498 -5.08 7.79 28.22
C THR A 498 -6.51 7.32 28.48
N THR A 499 -7.27 8.16 29.18
CA THR A 499 -8.67 7.93 29.54
C THR A 499 -9.49 9.19 29.27
N ARG A 500 -10.82 9.04 29.19
CA ARG A 500 -11.75 10.13 28.88
C ARG A 500 -11.86 11.18 30.00
N GLN A 501 -11.85 10.75 31.27
CA GLN A 501 -11.95 11.63 32.44
C GLN A 501 -10.60 11.75 33.16
N LYS A 502 -10.09 12.98 33.32
CA LYS A 502 -8.84 13.25 34.07
C LYS A 502 -9.03 13.15 35.60
N ASP A 503 -10.26 13.26 36.10
CA ASP A 503 -10.61 13.16 37.52
C ASP A 503 -11.32 11.84 37.83
N LEU A 504 -10.57 10.74 37.86
CA LEU A 504 -11.13 9.42 38.20
C LEU A 504 -11.27 9.26 39.71
N SER A 505 -12.46 9.59 40.23
CA SER A 505 -12.92 9.05 41.51
C SER A 505 -13.04 7.53 41.40
N GLY A 506 -12.06 6.80 41.95
CA GLY A 506 -12.00 5.33 41.87
C GLY A 506 -10.73 4.74 41.24
N PHE A 507 -9.68 5.54 41.00
CA PHE A 507 -8.36 5.00 40.71
C PHE A 507 -7.82 4.21 41.90
N ALA A 508 -7.49 2.93 41.68
CA ALA A 508 -6.90 2.08 42.69
C ALA A 508 -5.91 1.09 42.07
N CYS A 509 -4.90 0.69 42.84
CA CYS A 509 -3.98 -0.37 42.46
C CYS A 509 -3.95 -1.45 43.51
N GLN A 510 -3.96 -2.70 43.06
CA GLN A 510 -3.73 -3.87 43.89
C GLN A 510 -2.44 -4.56 43.45
N PHE A 511 -1.51 -4.69 44.38
CA PHE A 511 -0.25 -5.41 44.18
C PHE A 511 -0.41 -6.85 44.65
N VAL A 512 -0.27 -7.81 43.74
CA VAL A 512 -0.37 -9.24 44.04
C VAL A 512 0.99 -9.88 43.80
N GLY A 513 1.60 -10.39 44.86
CA GLY A 513 2.84 -11.15 44.79
C GLY A 513 2.61 -12.66 44.74
N ALA A 514 3.61 -13.41 44.28
CA ALA A 514 3.57 -14.87 44.22
C ALA A 514 3.39 -15.54 45.61
N PHE A 515 3.74 -14.85 46.70
CA PHE A 515 3.75 -15.39 48.07
C PHE A 515 2.87 -14.59 49.07
N GLY A 516 1.86 -13.84 48.61
CA GLY A 516 0.92 -13.09 49.47
C GLY A 516 1.05 -11.57 49.41
N GLU A 517 0.56 -10.85 50.44
CA GLU A 517 0.65 -9.38 50.51
C GLU A 517 2.11 -8.91 50.68
N MET A 518 2.65 -8.28 49.65
CA MET A 518 4.05 -7.85 49.60
C MET A 518 4.28 -6.40 50.05
N CYS A 519 3.24 -5.57 49.97
CA CYS A 519 3.34 -4.17 50.34
C CYS A 519 3.02 -3.97 51.83
N ASP A 520 3.65 -2.98 52.44
CA ASP A 520 3.35 -2.52 53.80
C ASP A 520 1.90 -1.98 53.87
N ARG A 521 1.31 -1.94 55.07
CA ARG A 521 0.01 -1.31 55.31
C ARG A 521 0.08 0.22 55.27
N ASN A 522 1.27 0.79 55.50
CA ASN A 522 1.50 2.24 55.52
C ASN A 522 1.80 2.84 54.14
N ASN A 523 1.19 2.34 53.06
CA ASN A 523 1.43 2.90 51.72
C ASN A 523 0.70 4.23 51.53
N PRO A 524 1.25 5.16 50.75
CA PRO A 524 0.53 6.34 50.28
C PRO A 524 -0.76 5.95 49.54
N PRO A 525 -1.83 6.74 49.63
CA PRO A 525 -3.03 6.50 48.83
C PRO A 525 -2.70 6.57 47.33
N PRO A 526 -3.32 5.73 46.49
CA PRO A 526 -3.11 5.77 45.05
C PRO A 526 -3.60 7.12 44.49
N GLN A 527 -2.79 7.76 43.66
CA GLN A 527 -3.12 9.03 43.03
C GLN A 527 -2.85 8.91 41.54
N PHE A 528 -3.87 9.02 40.70
CA PHE A 528 -3.69 8.89 39.26
C PHE A 528 -2.62 9.89 38.76
N PRO A 529 -1.62 9.46 37.96
CA PRO A 529 -1.46 8.14 37.33
C PRO A 529 -0.53 7.14 38.06
N GLN A 530 -0.20 7.37 39.33
CA GLN A 530 0.83 6.64 40.07
C GLN A 530 0.32 5.86 41.29
N CYS A 531 0.93 4.69 41.51
CA CYS A 531 0.71 3.85 42.68
C CYS A 531 2.05 3.50 43.33
N THR A 532 2.10 3.55 44.65
CA THR A 532 3.32 3.27 45.42
C THR A 532 3.12 2.02 46.29
N CYS A 533 4.10 1.12 46.26
CA CYS A 533 4.20 -0.04 47.14
C CYS A 533 5.54 0.00 47.87
N ILE A 534 5.50 0.08 49.20
CA ILE A 534 6.68 -0.09 50.05
C ILE A 534 6.81 -1.59 50.33
N LEU A 535 7.90 -2.22 49.87
CA LEU A 535 8.10 -3.67 50.03
C LEU A 535 8.40 -4.03 51.49
N ARG A 536 7.75 -5.08 52.01
CA ARG A 536 7.97 -5.61 53.37
C ARG A 536 9.41 -6.11 53.59
N SER A 537 10.05 -6.62 52.53
CA SER A 537 11.46 -7.01 52.53
C SER A 537 12.31 -5.97 51.80
N GLY A 538 13.43 -5.56 52.40
CA GLY A 538 14.41 -4.65 51.78
C GLY A 538 15.35 -5.30 50.76
N THR A 539 15.21 -6.62 50.53
CA THR A 539 16.04 -7.41 49.61
C THR A 539 15.18 -8.14 48.57
N LEU A 540 15.69 -8.23 47.33
CA LEU A 540 15.08 -8.98 46.23
C LEU A 540 15.82 -10.32 46.03
N PRO A 541 15.11 -11.42 45.69
CA PRO A 541 15.73 -12.70 45.34
C PRO A 541 16.65 -12.57 44.12
N ASP A 542 17.67 -13.44 44.02
CA ASP A 542 18.62 -13.42 42.90
C ASP A 542 17.96 -13.73 41.54
N GLU A 543 16.91 -14.55 41.54
CA GLU A 543 16.11 -14.91 40.36
C GLU A 543 15.16 -13.77 39.90
N GLY A 544 15.07 -12.71 40.68
CA GLY A 544 14.09 -11.63 40.54
C GLY A 544 12.74 -11.98 41.17
N LEU A 545 11.87 -10.97 41.26
CA LEU A 545 10.54 -11.09 41.85
C LEU A 545 9.46 -10.76 40.81
N ASN A 546 8.60 -11.72 40.53
CA ASN A 546 7.43 -11.52 39.67
C ASN A 546 6.27 -10.95 40.50
N LEU A 547 5.68 -9.87 40.00
CA LEU A 547 4.63 -9.13 40.66
C LEU A 547 3.56 -8.78 39.64
N THR A 548 2.30 -8.94 40.03
CA THR A 548 1.15 -8.57 39.22
C THR A 548 0.51 -7.32 39.79
N VAL A 549 0.43 -6.26 38.99
CA VAL A 549 -0.25 -5.01 39.37
C VAL A 549 -1.61 -4.99 38.68
N ARG A 550 -2.67 -4.91 39.48
CA ARG A 550 -4.03 -4.71 38.96
C ARG A 550 -4.42 -3.26 39.14
N PHE A 551 -4.58 -2.56 38.03
CA PHE A 551 -5.09 -1.20 38.01
C PHE A 551 -6.61 -1.24 37.89
N ARG A 552 -7.28 -0.34 38.60
CA ARG A 552 -8.69 -0.05 38.46
C ARG A 552 -8.85 1.42 38.12
N LEU A 553 -9.48 1.70 36.98
CA LEU A 553 -9.84 3.04 36.51
C LEU A 553 -11.36 3.08 36.34
N GLY A 554 -12.05 3.58 37.36
CA GLY A 554 -13.51 3.55 37.42
C GLY A 554 -14.05 2.12 37.44
N THR A 555 -14.70 1.72 36.33
CA THR A 555 -15.24 0.37 36.12
C THR A 555 -14.30 -0.56 35.35
N VAL A 556 -13.26 -0.02 34.71
CA VAL A 556 -12.27 -0.82 33.98
C VAL A 556 -11.21 -1.30 34.94
N SER A 557 -10.78 -2.55 34.78
CA SER A 557 -9.58 -3.07 35.43
C SER A 557 -8.65 -3.70 34.41
N PHE A 558 -7.37 -3.44 34.54
CA PHE A 558 -6.33 -4.07 33.73
C PHE A 558 -5.19 -4.55 34.60
N THR A 559 -4.43 -5.51 34.10
CA THR A 559 -3.41 -6.19 34.88
C THR A 559 -2.11 -6.21 34.11
N GLU A 560 -1.02 -5.83 34.77
CA GLU A 560 0.32 -5.86 34.22
C GLU A 560 1.22 -6.80 35.04
N GLN A 561 2.09 -7.55 34.36
CA GLN A 561 3.10 -8.38 35.01
C GLN A 561 4.46 -7.68 35.00
N LEU A 562 4.96 -7.37 36.19
CA LEU A 562 6.28 -6.78 36.39
C LEU A 562 7.26 -7.84 36.89
N LYS A 563 8.47 -7.87 36.32
CA LYS A 563 9.59 -8.67 36.83
C LYS A 563 10.64 -7.75 37.42
N LEU A 564 10.67 -7.66 38.75
CA LEU A 564 11.62 -6.85 39.49
C LEU A 564 12.94 -7.60 39.60
N ASN A 565 13.94 -7.22 38.81
CA ASN A 565 15.26 -7.84 38.85
C ASN A 565 16.18 -7.12 39.84
N ASN A 566 17.12 -7.84 40.44
CA ASN A 566 18.16 -7.19 41.23
C ASN A 566 19.15 -6.46 40.31
N CYS A 567 19.16 -5.11 40.29
CA CYS A 567 20.03 -4.31 39.43
C CYS A 567 21.52 -4.68 39.60
N SER A 568 21.94 -5.07 40.81
CA SER A 568 23.32 -5.45 41.12
C SER A 568 23.77 -6.78 40.48
N ASN A 569 22.82 -7.57 39.98
CA ASN A 569 23.07 -8.83 39.27
C ASN A 569 23.18 -8.64 37.74
N ILE A 570 22.85 -7.45 37.22
CA ILE A 570 23.02 -7.10 35.80
C ILE A 570 24.48 -6.69 35.58
N ARG A 571 25.36 -7.68 35.39
CA ARG A 571 26.80 -7.52 35.21
C ARG A 571 27.25 -7.89 33.80
N GLY A 572 28.32 -7.27 33.33
CA GLY A 572 28.94 -7.54 32.03
C GLY A 572 29.67 -6.31 31.48
N SER A 573 30.36 -6.48 30.35
CA SER A 573 30.97 -5.36 29.64
C SER A 573 29.89 -4.40 29.13
N PRO A 574 30.03 -3.07 29.31
CA PRO A 574 29.01 -2.10 28.90
C PRO A 574 28.59 -2.29 27.43
N SER A 575 27.31 -2.58 27.21
CA SER A 575 26.69 -2.72 25.90
C SER A 575 25.31 -2.06 25.88
N SER A 576 24.83 -1.66 24.71
CA SER A 576 23.46 -1.13 24.56
C SER A 576 22.43 -2.09 25.15
N PHE A 577 22.58 -3.39 24.90
CA PHE A 577 21.68 -4.42 25.42
C PHE A 577 21.65 -4.51 26.95
N LEU A 578 22.80 -4.49 27.63
CA LEU A 578 22.84 -4.54 29.09
C LEU A 578 22.28 -3.26 29.72
N CYS A 579 22.50 -2.12 29.06
CA CYS A 579 21.88 -0.85 29.45
C CYS A 579 20.36 -0.89 29.29
N GLU A 580 19.84 -1.37 28.16
CA GLU A 580 18.39 -1.51 27.94
C GLU A 580 17.78 -2.46 28.96
N ARG A 581 18.43 -3.60 29.23
CA ARG A 581 18.00 -4.56 30.25
C ARG A 581 17.96 -3.94 31.65
N CYS A 582 18.93 -3.09 31.97
CA CYS A 582 18.98 -2.35 33.24
C CYS A 582 17.82 -1.36 33.35
N VAL A 583 17.63 -0.51 32.34
CA VAL A 583 16.58 0.52 32.31
C VAL A 583 15.19 -0.14 32.34
N LYS A 584 14.96 -1.20 31.55
CA LYS A 584 13.71 -2.00 31.58
C LYS A 584 13.46 -2.69 32.93
N SER A 585 14.51 -2.89 33.73
CA SER A 585 14.38 -3.42 35.10
C SER A 585 14.07 -2.33 36.14
N GLY A 586 13.81 -1.08 35.72
CA GLY A 586 13.49 0.05 36.59
C GLY A 586 14.71 0.65 37.31
N CYS A 587 15.92 0.36 36.81
CA CYS A 587 17.21 0.75 37.38
C CYS A 587 17.84 1.93 36.62
N SER A 588 18.86 2.57 37.21
CA SER A 588 19.66 3.61 36.56
C SER A 588 20.95 3.04 35.98
N TRP A 589 21.35 3.50 34.80
CA TRP A 589 22.64 3.13 34.19
C TRP A 589 23.72 4.19 34.45
N SER A 590 24.93 3.75 34.77
CA SER A 590 26.10 4.60 35.02
C SER A 590 27.38 4.04 34.37
N LYS A 591 28.48 4.79 34.41
CA LYS A 591 29.79 4.34 33.88
C LYS A 591 30.31 3.05 34.55
N THR A 592 29.89 2.77 35.79
CA THR A 592 30.31 1.61 36.57
C THR A 592 29.34 0.42 36.47
N GLY A 593 28.26 0.55 35.70
CA GLY A 593 27.26 -0.50 35.48
C GLY A 593 25.85 -0.10 35.92
N CYS A 594 24.96 -1.10 36.02
CA CYS A 594 23.57 -0.95 36.44
C CYS A 594 23.47 -0.79 37.96
N SER A 595 22.76 0.23 38.45
CA SER A 595 22.58 0.45 39.89
C SER A 595 21.21 1.03 40.25
N TRP A 596 20.91 1.02 41.55
CA TRP A 596 19.69 1.54 42.14
C TRP A 596 19.74 3.06 42.41
N ASP A 597 20.88 3.71 42.18
CA ASP A 597 21.12 5.10 42.61
C ASP A 597 20.53 6.14 41.65
N ASN A 598 20.04 7.24 42.22
CA ASN A 598 19.55 8.43 41.51
C ASN A 598 20.67 9.23 40.79
N LEU A 599 21.93 8.78 40.88
CA LEU A 599 23.09 9.43 40.25
C LEU A 599 23.28 9.00 38.78
N GLY A 600 22.54 7.99 38.30
CA GLY A 600 22.56 7.53 36.90
C GLY A 600 21.36 8.02 36.08
N VAL A 601 21.41 7.85 34.76
CA VAL A 601 20.32 8.26 33.86
C VAL A 601 19.37 7.09 33.64
N GLY A 602 18.08 7.27 33.92
CA GLY A 602 17.03 6.24 33.81
C GLY A 602 16.31 6.19 32.47
N ASN A 603 16.87 6.75 31.40
CA ASN A 603 16.25 6.78 30.07
C ASN A 603 16.99 5.83 29.11
N ALA A 604 16.23 5.02 28.37
CA ALA A 604 16.75 4.07 27.39
C ALA A 604 17.55 4.73 26.25
N SER A 605 17.36 6.04 26.01
CA SER A 605 18.09 6.81 25.01
C SER A 605 19.62 6.82 25.22
N VAL A 606 20.09 6.65 26.46
CA VAL A 606 21.53 6.57 26.77
C VAL A 606 22.17 5.31 26.22
N CYS A 607 21.41 4.21 26.15
CA CYS A 607 21.91 2.91 25.73
C CYS A 607 22.38 2.91 24.28
N GLN A 608 21.78 3.75 23.44
CA GLN A 608 22.11 3.91 22.02
C GLN A 608 23.54 4.45 21.77
N THR A 609 24.19 5.05 22.78
CA THR A 609 25.55 5.62 22.64
C THR A 609 26.67 4.64 23.02
N ILE A 610 26.34 3.45 23.53
CA ILE A 610 27.32 2.50 24.08
C ILE A 610 27.80 1.54 22.98
N LYS A 611 28.99 1.78 22.44
CA LYS A 611 29.67 0.85 21.53
C LYS A 611 30.36 -0.28 22.32
N SER A 612 29.95 -1.53 22.07
CA SER A 612 30.60 -2.70 22.67
C SER A 612 32.00 -2.91 22.10
N LYS A 613 33.01 -3.10 22.95
CA LYS A 613 34.29 -3.70 22.56
C LYS A 613 34.16 -5.22 22.70
N MET A 614 34.13 -5.95 21.58
CA MET A 614 34.21 -7.42 21.58
C MET A 614 35.49 -7.90 20.89
N SER A 615 35.98 -9.07 21.30
CA SER A 615 37.25 -9.69 20.92
C SER A 615 37.10 -10.79 19.85
N PHE A 616 36.07 -10.71 19.00
CA PHE A 616 35.83 -11.63 17.88
C PHE A 616 35.44 -10.84 16.64
N SER A 617 35.74 -11.40 15.46
CA SER A 617 35.30 -10.83 14.19
C SER A 617 33.77 -10.98 14.08
N PRO A 618 33.01 -9.89 13.88
CA PRO A 618 31.55 -9.97 13.78
C PRO A 618 31.12 -10.82 12.58
N PRO A 619 29.98 -11.52 12.65
CA PRO A 619 29.45 -12.24 11.51
C PRO A 619 29.04 -11.27 10.40
N GLU A 620 29.30 -11.66 9.15
CA GLU A 620 29.02 -10.83 7.97
C GLU A 620 28.18 -11.62 6.97
N ILE A 621 27.11 -10.99 6.47
CA ILE A 621 26.19 -11.58 5.49
C ILE A 621 26.70 -11.23 4.09
N SER A 622 27.05 -12.24 3.29
CA SER A 622 27.43 -12.04 1.88
C SER A 622 26.22 -12.08 0.94
N SER A 623 25.30 -13.03 1.17
CA SER A 623 24.11 -13.21 0.33
C SER A 623 23.03 -14.05 1.03
N ILE A 624 21.79 -13.86 0.60
CA ILE A 624 20.64 -14.69 0.95
C ILE A 624 19.98 -15.13 -0.35
N SER A 625 19.74 -16.43 -0.51
CA SER A 625 19.13 -17.00 -1.70
C SER A 625 17.88 -17.82 -1.36
N PRO A 626 16.71 -17.49 -1.96
CA PRO A 626 16.46 -16.32 -2.81
C PRO A 626 16.39 -15.01 -2.00
N SER A 627 16.74 -13.88 -2.61
CA SER A 627 16.60 -12.53 -2.02
C SER A 627 15.28 -11.84 -2.37
N VAL A 628 14.49 -12.43 -3.27
CA VAL A 628 13.15 -11.99 -3.66
C VAL A 628 12.18 -13.14 -3.44
N VAL A 629 11.11 -12.89 -2.70
CA VAL A 629 10.14 -13.91 -2.27
C VAL A 629 8.71 -13.39 -2.39
N SER A 630 7.73 -14.30 -2.38
CA SER A 630 6.33 -13.93 -2.24
C SER A 630 6.00 -13.49 -0.81
N LEU A 631 4.83 -12.89 -0.61
CA LEU A 631 4.27 -12.57 0.72
C LEU A 631 4.19 -13.77 1.68
N TYR A 632 4.18 -15.00 1.17
CA TYR A 632 4.17 -16.21 2.00
C TYR A 632 5.56 -16.61 2.50
N GLY A 633 6.59 -15.86 2.12
CA GLY A 633 7.97 -16.14 2.46
C GLY A 633 8.55 -17.27 1.61
N ARG A 634 9.50 -18.00 2.19
CA ARG A 634 10.23 -19.07 1.49
C ARG A 634 10.79 -20.08 2.49
N ASN A 635 10.60 -21.35 2.17
CA ASN A 635 11.19 -22.43 2.95
C ASN A 635 12.63 -22.73 2.54
N HIS A 636 13.46 -23.11 3.52
CA HIS A 636 14.84 -23.56 3.31
C HIS A 636 15.71 -22.55 2.53
N ALA A 637 15.55 -21.26 2.82
CA ALA A 637 16.43 -20.23 2.28
C ALA A 637 17.86 -20.44 2.80
N VAL A 638 18.84 -20.09 1.96
CA VAL A 638 20.27 -20.26 2.28
C VAL A 638 20.89 -18.87 2.50
N LEU A 639 21.53 -18.68 3.66
CA LEU A 639 22.36 -17.52 3.95
C LEU A 639 23.83 -17.94 3.87
N SER A 640 24.62 -17.20 3.10
CA SER A 640 26.07 -17.42 2.97
C SER A 640 26.83 -16.20 3.49
N GLY A 641 27.99 -16.40 4.11
CA GLY A 641 28.75 -15.32 4.75
C GLY A 641 30.01 -15.79 5.46
N TYR A 642 30.46 -15.01 6.43
CA TYR A 642 31.67 -15.27 7.21
C TYR A 642 31.39 -15.26 8.71
N ASN A 643 32.13 -16.08 9.46
CA ASN A 643 32.03 -16.19 10.92
C ASN A 643 30.62 -16.50 11.44
N LEU A 644 29.87 -17.35 10.73
CA LEU A 644 28.47 -17.62 11.06
C LEU A 644 28.26 -18.71 12.12
N SER A 645 29.33 -19.35 12.61
CA SER A 645 29.25 -20.57 13.42
C SER A 645 28.38 -20.44 14.66
N ASP A 646 28.38 -19.27 15.30
CA ASP A 646 27.64 -19.00 16.54
C ASP A 646 26.25 -18.39 16.31
N VAL A 647 25.82 -18.22 15.05
CA VAL A 647 24.50 -17.67 14.73
C VAL A 647 23.40 -18.65 15.16
N THR A 648 22.44 -18.14 15.92
CA THR A 648 21.33 -18.93 16.49
C THR A 648 20.02 -18.76 15.72
N ARG A 649 19.79 -17.56 15.19
CA ARG A 649 18.56 -17.17 14.51
C ARG A 649 18.81 -16.01 13.54
N VAL A 650 17.92 -15.86 12.57
CA VAL A 650 17.89 -14.75 11.62
C VAL A 650 16.71 -13.83 11.97
N ARG A 651 16.96 -12.54 12.12
CA ARG A 651 15.95 -11.54 12.48
C ARG A 651 15.60 -10.68 11.27
N PHE A 652 14.31 -10.49 11.06
CA PHE A 652 13.71 -9.66 10.01
C PHE A 652 13.13 -8.41 10.66
N GLN A 653 13.70 -7.27 10.31
CA GLN A 653 13.31 -5.96 10.82
C GLN A 653 12.76 -5.13 9.66
N ARG A 654 11.46 -4.81 9.72
CA ARG A 654 10.81 -3.90 8.77
C ARG A 654 11.00 -2.45 9.19
N ASP A 655 10.54 -2.13 10.40
CA ASP A 655 10.61 -0.82 11.03
C ASP A 655 11.15 -1.02 12.45
N THR A 656 12.04 -0.14 12.91
CA THR A 656 12.56 -0.14 14.29
C THR A 656 11.47 -0.11 15.38
N ALA A 657 10.28 0.43 15.06
CA ALA A 657 9.13 0.49 15.94
C ALA A 657 8.36 -0.84 16.05
N CYS A 658 8.48 -1.73 15.05
CA CYS A 658 7.76 -3.00 15.01
C CYS A 658 8.51 -4.13 15.74
N ALA A 659 7.74 -5.06 16.30
CA ALA A 659 8.29 -6.33 16.76
C ALA A 659 8.94 -7.08 15.59
N ALA A 660 10.20 -7.46 15.75
CA ALA A 660 10.94 -8.19 14.74
C ALA A 660 10.47 -9.64 14.65
N GLN A 661 10.41 -10.19 13.43
CA GLN A 661 10.21 -11.62 13.25
C GLN A 661 11.57 -12.32 13.33
N GLU A 662 11.62 -13.49 13.95
CA GLU A 662 12.84 -14.29 14.05
C GLU A 662 12.60 -15.71 13.51
N SER A 663 13.59 -16.23 12.79
CA SER A 663 13.59 -17.57 12.22
C SER A 663 14.77 -18.36 12.78
N PRO A 664 14.58 -19.58 13.29
CA PRO A 664 15.69 -20.40 13.77
C PRO A 664 16.62 -20.77 12.62
N VAL A 665 17.85 -21.14 12.96
CA VAL A 665 18.84 -21.62 11.99
C VAL A 665 19.00 -23.15 12.06
N TRP A 666 19.18 -23.77 10.90
CA TRP A 666 19.54 -25.18 10.72
C TRP A 666 20.73 -25.31 9.75
N ASN A 667 21.43 -26.46 9.80
CA ASN A 667 22.56 -26.82 8.94
C ASN A 667 23.65 -25.73 8.85
N ASN A 668 24.07 -25.17 9.99
CA ASN A 668 25.10 -24.13 10.03
C ASN A 668 26.51 -24.73 9.91
N THR A 669 27.22 -24.37 8.85
CA THR A 669 28.61 -24.80 8.59
C THR A 669 29.65 -23.76 8.99
N GLY A 670 29.23 -22.61 9.52
CA GLY A 670 30.07 -21.45 9.81
C GLY A 670 30.28 -20.51 8.61
N VAL A 671 29.94 -20.96 7.41
CA VAL A 671 29.99 -20.17 6.16
C VAL A 671 28.61 -20.11 5.50
N ASN A 672 27.86 -21.21 5.55
CA ASN A 672 26.49 -21.29 5.07
C ASN A 672 25.57 -21.77 6.19
N LEU A 673 24.34 -21.27 6.20
CA LEU A 673 23.29 -21.73 7.08
C LEU A 673 21.94 -21.70 6.35
N THR A 674 20.99 -22.46 6.87
CA THR A 674 19.63 -22.54 6.32
C THR A 674 18.59 -22.08 7.32
N PHE A 675 17.55 -21.41 6.84
CA PHE A 675 16.49 -20.80 7.66
C PHE A 675 15.19 -20.67 6.84
N HIS A 676 14.08 -20.33 7.49
CA HIS A 676 12.80 -20.05 6.81
C HIS A 676 12.62 -18.54 6.73
N ILE A 677 12.28 -18.01 5.56
CA ILE A 677 11.82 -16.63 5.41
C ILE A 677 10.33 -16.62 5.76
N PRO A 678 9.91 -15.86 6.79
CA PRO A 678 8.53 -15.86 7.27
C PRO A 678 7.57 -15.18 6.29
N SER A 679 6.27 -15.43 6.46
CA SER A 679 5.23 -14.70 5.73
C SER A 679 5.04 -13.29 6.27
N THR A 680 4.59 -12.37 5.43
CA THR A 680 4.33 -10.98 5.78
C THR A 680 3.09 -10.42 5.09
N ASP A 681 2.54 -9.37 5.68
CA ASP A 681 1.47 -8.58 5.08
C ASP A 681 2.00 -7.42 4.20
N TYR A 682 3.32 -7.26 4.09
CA TYR A 682 3.96 -6.12 3.45
C TYR A 682 4.73 -6.49 2.17
N LYS A 683 4.55 -5.71 1.10
CA LYS A 683 5.40 -5.76 -0.10
C LYS A 683 6.51 -4.72 0.03
N GLY A 684 7.71 -5.07 -0.42
CA GLY A 684 8.87 -4.19 -0.33
C GLY A 684 10.05 -4.83 0.41
N VAL A 685 11.05 -4.02 0.72
CA VAL A 685 12.32 -4.50 1.27
C VAL A 685 12.26 -4.54 2.79
N VAL A 686 12.66 -5.67 3.37
CA VAL A 686 12.83 -5.89 4.80
C VAL A 686 14.32 -6.10 5.09
N SER A 687 14.83 -5.44 6.14
CA SER A 687 16.22 -5.60 6.59
C SER A 687 16.38 -6.88 7.39
N VAL A 688 17.48 -7.58 7.15
CA VAL A 688 17.79 -8.86 7.78
C VAL A 688 19.17 -8.81 8.42
N CYS A 689 19.23 -9.32 9.66
CA CYS A 689 20.47 -9.50 10.41
C CYS A 689 20.53 -10.89 11.02
N VAL A 690 21.75 -11.36 11.31
CA VAL A 690 22.00 -12.60 12.04
C VAL A 690 22.14 -12.31 13.53
N VAL A 691 21.60 -13.20 14.36
CA VAL A 691 21.55 -13.01 15.82
C VAL A 691 22.38 -14.06 16.56
N LEU A 692 23.28 -13.57 17.41
CA LEU A 692 24.16 -14.38 18.24
C LEU A 692 23.46 -14.82 19.55
N PRO A 693 24.04 -15.74 20.35
CA PRO A 693 23.44 -16.22 21.60
C PRO A 693 23.24 -15.12 22.64
N ASP A 694 24.04 -14.06 22.58
CA ASP A 694 23.91 -12.87 23.43
C ASP A 694 22.77 -11.93 23.01
N GLY A 695 22.08 -12.23 21.89
CA GLY A 695 20.97 -11.45 21.36
C GLY A 695 21.38 -10.28 20.45
N SER A 696 22.68 -10.07 20.23
CA SER A 696 23.17 -9.03 19.31
C SER A 696 22.87 -9.38 17.86
N CYS A 697 22.51 -8.36 17.07
CA CYS A 697 22.07 -8.46 15.68
C CYS A 697 23.12 -7.81 14.78
N HIS A 698 23.60 -8.56 13.78
CA HIS A 698 24.73 -8.17 12.93
C HIS A 698 24.39 -8.34 11.45
N GLY A 699 24.86 -7.40 10.63
CA GLY A 699 24.53 -7.32 9.21
C GLY A 699 23.25 -6.52 8.93
N ASN A 700 23.11 -6.10 7.68
CA ASN A 700 21.94 -5.39 7.17
C ASN A 700 21.76 -5.77 5.69
N TYR A 701 21.09 -6.90 5.46
CA TYR A 701 20.81 -7.41 4.11
C TYR A 701 19.34 -7.19 3.77
N GLY A 702 19.03 -6.73 2.55
CA GLY A 702 17.65 -6.51 2.11
C GLY A 702 17.04 -7.73 1.44
N ILE A 703 15.87 -8.18 1.91
CA ILE A 703 15.03 -9.16 1.22
C ILE A 703 13.78 -8.46 0.70
N SER A 704 13.41 -8.70 -0.56
CA SER A 704 12.25 -8.09 -1.20
C SER A 704 11.05 -9.04 -1.21
N TYR A 705 9.94 -8.61 -0.59
CA TYR A 705 8.66 -9.29 -0.66
C TYR A 705 7.82 -8.74 -1.82
N GLN A 706 7.29 -9.64 -2.64
CA GLN A 706 6.42 -9.34 -3.77
C GLN A 706 5.08 -10.06 -3.65
N SER A 707 4.13 -9.70 -4.52
CA SER A 707 2.80 -10.28 -4.56
C SER A 707 2.79 -11.80 -4.69
N SER A 708 1.71 -12.39 -4.19
CA SER A 708 1.42 -13.81 -4.35
C SER A 708 1.27 -14.17 -5.84
N PRO A 709 1.70 -15.37 -6.25
CA PRO A 709 1.48 -15.84 -7.62
C PRO A 709 0.01 -15.96 -7.95
N THR A 710 -0.33 -15.63 -9.18
CA THR A 710 -1.66 -15.84 -9.74
C THR A 710 -1.55 -16.66 -11.01
N CYS A 711 -2.54 -17.52 -11.25
CA CYS A 711 -2.60 -18.37 -12.42
C CYS A 711 -3.92 -18.09 -13.14
N ILE A 712 -3.83 -17.78 -14.43
CA ILE A 712 -4.93 -17.27 -15.25
C ILE A 712 -5.43 -18.36 -16.20
N ARG A 713 -4.50 -18.99 -16.92
CA ARG A 713 -4.82 -20.00 -17.93
C ARG A 713 -3.67 -20.99 -18.11
N THR A 714 -3.92 -22.02 -18.90
CA THR A 714 -2.97 -23.11 -19.13
C THR A 714 -2.93 -23.48 -20.59
N GLU A 715 -1.75 -23.91 -21.04
CA GLU A 715 -1.51 -24.25 -22.43
C GLU A 715 -0.57 -25.46 -22.53
N PRO A 716 -1.03 -26.59 -23.11
CA PRO A 716 -2.41 -26.88 -23.52
C PRO A 716 -3.36 -27.04 -22.30
N ASN A 717 -4.69 -27.05 -22.53
CA ASN A 717 -5.70 -27.15 -21.47
C ASN A 717 -6.22 -28.59 -21.23
N SER A 718 -5.55 -29.60 -21.80
CA SER A 718 -5.94 -31.01 -21.72
C SER A 718 -4.73 -31.93 -21.64
N THR A 719 -4.89 -33.11 -21.06
CA THR A 719 -3.84 -34.14 -20.94
C THR A 719 -4.43 -35.55 -21.00
N TRP A 720 -3.58 -36.57 -21.01
CA TRP A 720 -3.96 -37.99 -21.00
C TRP A 720 -3.77 -38.62 -19.62
N PHE A 721 -4.47 -39.73 -19.32
CA PHE A 721 -4.46 -40.38 -18.00
C PHE A 721 -3.07 -40.82 -17.54
N SER A 722 -2.21 -41.24 -18.45
CA SER A 722 -0.82 -41.59 -18.14
C SER A 722 0.03 -40.42 -17.62
N GLY A 723 -0.45 -39.17 -17.73
CA GLY A 723 0.26 -37.98 -17.28
C GLY A 723 1.55 -37.71 -18.07
N LYS A 724 2.49 -36.95 -17.49
CA LYS A 724 3.77 -36.55 -18.09
C LYS A 724 3.68 -35.66 -19.34
N ARG A 725 2.50 -35.12 -19.65
CA ARG A 725 2.39 -34.06 -20.65
C ARG A 725 2.99 -32.79 -20.07
N THR A 726 3.91 -32.16 -20.79
CA THR A 726 4.42 -30.83 -20.40
C THR A 726 3.33 -29.78 -20.65
N ILE A 727 3.01 -29.03 -19.60
CA ILE A 727 2.00 -27.98 -19.59
C ILE A 727 2.65 -26.66 -19.16
N THR A 728 2.22 -25.57 -19.78
CA THR A 728 2.58 -24.20 -19.38
C THR A 728 1.42 -23.55 -18.63
N LEU A 729 1.62 -23.21 -17.36
CA LEU A 729 0.77 -22.27 -16.62
C LEU A 729 1.15 -20.85 -16.99
N ILE A 730 0.17 -20.01 -17.30
CA ILE A 730 0.34 -18.59 -17.63
C ILE A 730 -0.36 -17.75 -16.55
N GLY A 731 0.35 -16.76 -16.02
CA GLY A 731 -0.07 -16.00 -14.86
C GLY A 731 0.88 -14.87 -14.50
N SER A 732 1.01 -14.60 -13.20
CA SER A 732 1.95 -13.61 -12.67
C SER A 732 2.66 -14.15 -11.43
N HIS A 733 3.90 -13.71 -11.23
CA HIS A 733 4.79 -14.08 -10.11
C HIS A 733 4.99 -15.60 -9.94
N LEU A 734 4.90 -16.36 -11.05
CA LEU A 734 4.96 -17.83 -11.00
C LEU A 734 6.34 -18.39 -10.63
N GLU A 735 7.40 -17.57 -10.61
CA GLU A 735 8.72 -17.93 -10.12
C GLU A 735 8.76 -18.27 -8.63
N PHE A 736 7.72 -17.89 -7.86
CA PHE A 736 7.61 -18.22 -6.43
C PHE A 736 6.94 -19.58 -6.18
N VAL A 737 6.41 -20.24 -7.20
CA VAL A 737 5.72 -21.52 -7.06
C VAL A 737 6.72 -22.65 -6.85
N GLU A 738 6.55 -23.42 -5.78
CA GLU A 738 7.42 -24.53 -5.41
C GLU A 738 6.92 -25.88 -5.95
N GLY A 739 5.63 -25.97 -6.22
CA GLY A 739 4.99 -27.19 -6.69
C GLY A 739 3.58 -26.95 -7.23
N VAL A 740 3.08 -27.91 -8.00
CA VAL A 740 1.75 -27.91 -8.60
C VAL A 740 0.99 -29.13 -8.11
N ILE A 741 -0.25 -28.93 -7.67
CA ILE A 741 -1.10 -29.97 -7.09
C ILE A 741 -2.35 -30.12 -7.95
N HIS A 742 -2.67 -31.36 -8.33
CA HIS A 742 -3.90 -31.69 -9.04
C HIS A 742 -4.98 -32.20 -8.07
N SER A 743 -6.21 -31.71 -8.21
CA SER A 743 -7.30 -32.09 -7.30
C SER A 743 -7.65 -33.58 -7.30
N HIS A 744 -7.45 -34.27 -8.42
CA HIS A 744 -7.67 -35.72 -8.52
C HIS A 744 -6.59 -36.56 -7.82
N ASN A 745 -5.41 -35.97 -7.55
CA ASN A 745 -4.29 -36.62 -6.87
C ASN A 745 -3.56 -35.64 -5.93
N PRO A 746 -4.20 -35.21 -4.84
CA PRO A 746 -3.70 -34.12 -4.00
C PRO A 746 -2.44 -34.45 -3.20
N GLN A 747 -2.07 -35.74 -3.12
CA GLN A 747 -0.85 -36.19 -2.41
C GLN A 747 0.41 -36.07 -3.28
N ASP A 748 0.24 -35.92 -4.59
CA ASP A 748 1.34 -35.82 -5.54
C ASP A 748 1.59 -34.34 -5.87
N VAL A 749 2.75 -33.83 -5.43
CA VAL A 749 3.18 -32.45 -5.68
C VAL A 749 4.19 -32.47 -6.81
N THR A 750 3.79 -32.02 -7.99
CA THR A 750 4.68 -31.99 -9.14
C THR A 750 5.58 -30.76 -9.10
N LEU A 751 6.89 -30.95 -9.24
CA LEU A 751 7.84 -29.86 -9.24
C LEU A 751 7.86 -29.13 -10.59
N PRO A 752 8.02 -27.79 -10.60
CA PRO A 752 8.21 -27.03 -11.84
C PRO A 752 9.50 -27.46 -12.56
N ARG A 753 9.45 -27.56 -13.90
CA ARG A 753 10.62 -27.75 -14.76
C ARG A 753 11.36 -26.43 -15.01
N SER A 754 10.62 -25.38 -15.32
CA SER A 754 11.12 -24.03 -15.43
C SER A 754 10.03 -23.03 -15.09
N SER A 755 10.43 -21.91 -14.48
CA SER A 755 9.52 -20.86 -14.02
C SER A 755 10.13 -19.49 -14.24
N ASN A 756 9.31 -18.55 -14.70
CA ASN A 756 9.58 -17.12 -14.70
C ASN A 756 8.33 -16.39 -14.20
N SER A 757 8.35 -15.07 -14.21
CA SER A 757 7.24 -14.27 -13.69
C SER A 757 5.92 -14.43 -14.42
N GLY A 758 5.93 -14.74 -15.72
CA GLY A 758 4.71 -14.93 -16.50
C GLY A 758 4.28 -16.40 -16.63
N ASN A 759 5.25 -17.31 -16.70
CA ASN A 759 5.04 -18.69 -17.16
C ASN A 759 5.73 -19.70 -16.25
N LEU A 760 5.07 -20.82 -16.02
CA LEU A 760 5.63 -21.99 -15.33
C LEU A 760 5.33 -23.26 -16.12
N THR A 761 6.36 -24.06 -16.39
CA THR A 761 6.22 -25.35 -17.08
C THR A 761 6.40 -26.49 -16.10
N TYR A 762 5.57 -27.52 -16.23
CA TYR A 762 5.63 -28.72 -15.39
C TYR A 762 4.99 -29.92 -16.11
N GLU A 763 5.22 -31.12 -15.60
CA GLU A 763 4.60 -32.35 -16.12
C GLU A 763 3.33 -32.69 -15.35
N THR A 764 2.26 -33.08 -16.02
CA THR A 764 1.01 -33.45 -15.35
C THR A 764 1.12 -34.76 -14.56
N ALA A 765 0.51 -34.83 -13.38
CA ALA A 765 0.38 -36.06 -12.61
C ALA A 765 -0.43 -37.13 -13.37
N ALA A 766 -0.16 -38.41 -13.07
CA ALA A 766 -0.93 -39.52 -13.62
C ALA A 766 -2.28 -39.66 -12.89
N ALA A 767 -3.33 -39.97 -13.65
CA ALA A 767 -4.68 -40.21 -13.16
C ALA A 767 -5.05 -41.69 -13.22
N LYS A 768 -5.93 -42.13 -12.32
CA LYS A 768 -6.53 -43.47 -12.44
C LYS A 768 -7.42 -43.52 -13.68
N SER A 769 -7.26 -44.55 -14.50
CA SER A 769 -8.04 -44.72 -15.74
C SER A 769 -9.53 -44.94 -15.42
N THR A 770 -10.39 -44.01 -15.86
CA THR A 770 -11.84 -44.01 -15.61
C THR A 770 -12.69 -44.33 -16.85
N GLN A 771 -12.08 -44.71 -17.98
CA GLN A 771 -12.68 -44.80 -19.33
C GLN A 771 -13.30 -43.50 -19.88
N GLN A 772 -13.82 -42.61 -19.02
CA GLN A 772 -14.44 -41.33 -19.36
C GLN A 772 -13.56 -40.15 -18.93
N SER A 773 -13.51 -39.12 -19.77
CA SER A 773 -12.76 -37.88 -19.50
C SER A 773 -13.36 -37.10 -18.32
N PHE A 774 -12.51 -36.47 -17.52
CA PHE A 774 -12.93 -35.65 -16.36
C PHE A 774 -12.09 -34.38 -16.23
N PHE A 775 -12.58 -33.42 -15.45
CA PHE A 775 -11.84 -32.18 -15.14
C PHE A 775 -11.09 -32.29 -13.82
N SER A 776 -9.82 -31.87 -13.81
CA SER A 776 -9.02 -31.69 -12.61
C SER A 776 -8.68 -30.21 -12.46
N SER A 777 -9.00 -29.62 -11.32
CA SER A 777 -8.49 -28.30 -10.96
C SER A 777 -7.02 -28.40 -10.53
N VAL A 778 -6.33 -27.26 -10.58
CA VAL A 778 -4.91 -27.13 -10.22
C VAL A 778 -4.75 -26.11 -9.12
N SER A 779 -3.85 -26.41 -8.18
CA SER A 779 -3.43 -25.50 -7.11
C SER A 779 -1.91 -25.36 -7.08
N LEU A 780 -1.43 -24.18 -6.70
CA LEU A 780 -0.02 -23.83 -6.60
C LEU A 780 0.44 -23.94 -5.15
N LYS A 781 1.51 -24.69 -4.90
CA LYS A 781 2.16 -24.75 -3.59
C LYS A 781 3.21 -23.64 -3.50
N VAL A 782 3.07 -22.76 -2.51
CA VAL A 782 3.96 -21.59 -2.29
C VAL A 782 4.29 -21.51 -0.81
N ALA A 783 5.54 -21.78 -0.44
CA ALA A 783 5.94 -21.98 0.94
C ALA A 783 4.97 -22.95 1.66
N ASN A 784 4.26 -22.48 2.69
CA ASN A 784 3.29 -23.29 3.43
C ASN A 784 1.86 -23.20 2.89
N GLU A 785 1.59 -22.32 1.93
CA GLU A 785 0.26 -22.06 1.38
C GLU A 785 -0.04 -22.89 0.13
N THR A 786 -1.35 -23.06 -0.14
CA THR A 786 -1.85 -23.72 -1.35
C THR A 786 -2.88 -22.81 -2.02
N LEU A 787 -2.53 -22.26 -3.17
CA LEU A 787 -3.35 -21.28 -3.89
C LEU A 787 -4.13 -21.95 -5.01
N VAL A 788 -5.44 -21.77 -5.04
CA VAL A 788 -6.27 -22.34 -6.12
C VAL A 788 -6.04 -21.55 -7.41
N CYS A 789 -5.79 -22.25 -8.53
CA CYS A 789 -5.84 -21.62 -9.84
C CYS A 789 -7.26 -21.69 -10.39
N SER A 790 -7.73 -20.61 -11.01
CA SER A 790 -9.07 -20.52 -11.63
C SER A 790 -9.25 -21.36 -12.90
N THR A 791 -8.29 -22.26 -13.19
CA THR A 791 -8.27 -23.10 -14.38
C THR A 791 -8.52 -24.56 -14.02
N SER A 792 -9.05 -25.32 -14.98
CA SER A 792 -9.18 -26.77 -14.89
C SER A 792 -8.69 -27.41 -16.17
N PHE A 793 -8.18 -28.62 -16.02
CA PHE A 793 -7.65 -29.43 -17.11
C PHE A 793 -8.56 -30.59 -17.40
N LYS A 794 -8.79 -30.88 -18.68
CA LYS A 794 -9.50 -32.09 -19.08
C LYS A 794 -8.52 -33.25 -19.24
N TYR A 795 -8.69 -34.29 -18.43
CA TYR A 795 -7.99 -35.56 -18.57
C TYR A 795 -8.77 -36.45 -19.53
N HIS A 796 -8.11 -36.93 -20.57
CA HIS A 796 -8.66 -37.86 -21.56
C HIS A 796 -8.03 -39.26 -21.41
N PRO A 797 -8.69 -40.31 -21.94
CA PRO A 797 -8.04 -41.59 -22.19
C PRO A 797 -6.76 -41.43 -23.01
N ASP A 798 -5.79 -42.33 -22.77
CA ASP A 798 -4.52 -42.35 -23.48
C ASP A 798 -4.73 -42.54 -25.01
N PRO A 799 -3.90 -41.90 -25.86
CA PRO A 799 -4.10 -41.92 -27.31
C PRO A 799 -3.94 -43.33 -27.90
N GLU A 800 -4.89 -43.73 -28.74
CA GLU A 800 -4.88 -45.01 -29.48
C GLU A 800 -4.24 -44.83 -30.88
N PHE A 801 -3.08 -45.46 -31.08
CA PHE A 801 -2.43 -45.60 -32.39
C PHE A 801 -2.86 -46.92 -33.04
N ILE A 802 -3.45 -46.84 -34.24
CA ILE A 802 -4.15 -47.98 -34.86
C ILE A 802 -3.26 -48.72 -35.84
N ALA A 803 -2.48 -47.99 -36.64
CA ALA A 803 -1.64 -48.55 -37.70
C ALA A 803 -0.48 -47.61 -38.02
N PHE A 804 0.49 -48.11 -38.79
CA PHE A 804 1.50 -47.28 -39.42
C PHE A 804 1.83 -47.80 -40.82
N ASN A 805 2.24 -46.90 -41.71
CA ASN A 805 2.73 -47.22 -43.05
C ASN A 805 4.17 -46.73 -43.22
N SER A 806 5.00 -47.54 -43.89
CA SER A 806 6.38 -47.17 -44.22
C SER A 806 6.56 -47.06 -45.73
N LEU A 807 7.07 -45.93 -46.21
CA LEU A 807 7.38 -45.67 -47.62
C LEU A 807 8.89 -45.46 -47.77
N THR A 808 9.55 -46.38 -48.45
CA THR A 808 10.99 -46.31 -48.69
C THR A 808 11.29 -45.35 -49.84
N THR A 809 12.12 -44.34 -49.58
CA THR A 809 12.59 -43.36 -50.58
C THR A 809 14.12 -43.39 -50.62
N MET A 810 14.75 -43.01 -51.74
CA MET A 810 16.21 -42.99 -51.83
C MET A 810 16.82 -42.08 -50.74
N GLY A 811 17.43 -42.69 -49.72
CA GLY A 811 18.15 -42.02 -48.63
C GLY A 811 17.40 -41.89 -47.29
N TYR A 812 16.08 -42.18 -47.23
CA TYR A 812 15.31 -42.20 -45.98
C TYR A 812 14.01 -43.02 -46.08
N VAL A 813 13.50 -43.49 -44.94
CA VAL A 813 12.18 -44.14 -44.84
C VAL A 813 11.18 -43.15 -44.26
N LEU A 814 10.08 -42.87 -44.96
CA LEU A 814 8.96 -42.08 -44.45
C LEU A 814 8.01 -43.00 -43.67
N ILE A 815 7.74 -42.67 -42.42
CA ILE A 815 6.79 -43.35 -41.56
C ILE A 815 5.55 -42.46 -41.39
N ILE A 816 4.39 -43.04 -41.61
CA ILE A 816 3.08 -42.41 -41.39
C ILE A 816 2.39 -43.18 -40.27
N VAL A 817 2.23 -42.55 -39.11
CA VAL A 817 1.55 -43.15 -37.94
C VAL A 817 0.09 -42.70 -37.93
N GLU A 818 -0.82 -43.65 -37.88
CA GLU A 818 -2.27 -43.41 -37.85
C GLU A 818 -2.78 -43.43 -36.41
N LYS A 819 -3.30 -42.28 -35.96
CA LYS A 819 -3.92 -42.09 -34.65
C LYS A 819 -5.43 -41.87 -34.83
N LYS A 820 -6.24 -42.50 -33.98
CA LYS A 820 -7.68 -42.24 -33.91
C LYS A 820 -7.92 -40.77 -33.55
N LYS A 821 -8.77 -40.05 -34.31
CA LYS A 821 -9.12 -38.67 -33.96
C LYS A 821 -9.92 -38.68 -32.65
N HIS A 822 -9.45 -37.89 -31.69
CA HIS A 822 -10.08 -37.70 -30.39
C HIS A 822 -10.05 -36.22 -30.04
N GLU A 823 -10.78 -35.80 -29.00
CA GLU A 823 -10.77 -34.39 -28.53
C GLU A 823 -9.39 -33.93 -28.00
N LEU A 824 -8.42 -34.84 -27.90
CA LEU A 824 -7.06 -34.54 -27.47
C LEU A 824 -6.19 -34.13 -28.67
N GLU A 825 -5.97 -32.82 -28.81
CA GLU A 825 -5.03 -32.25 -29.78
C GLU A 825 -3.60 -32.51 -29.34
N MET A 826 -2.93 -33.41 -30.07
CA MET A 826 -1.52 -33.75 -29.87
C MET A 826 -0.69 -33.14 -31.00
N THR A 827 0.44 -32.55 -30.65
CA THR A 827 1.38 -31.91 -31.57
C THR A 827 2.49 -32.89 -31.99
N THR A 828 3.24 -32.54 -33.04
CA THR A 828 4.38 -33.35 -33.49
C THR A 828 5.52 -33.38 -32.47
N ALA A 829 5.65 -32.36 -31.62
CA ALA A 829 6.69 -32.29 -30.58
C ALA A 829 6.43 -33.27 -29.42
N GLU A 830 5.16 -33.61 -29.17
CA GLU A 830 4.74 -34.50 -28.08
C GLU A 830 4.82 -35.98 -28.45
N LEU A 831 5.18 -36.32 -29.69
CA LEU A 831 5.31 -37.69 -30.17
C LEU A 831 6.76 -38.01 -30.51
N SER A 832 7.29 -39.09 -29.95
CA SER A 832 8.56 -39.68 -30.39
C SER A 832 8.33 -41.08 -30.92
N VAL A 833 8.82 -41.31 -32.13
CA VAL A 833 8.67 -42.56 -32.86
C VAL A 833 10.05 -43.12 -33.12
N TRP A 834 10.25 -44.40 -32.80
CA TRP A 834 11.45 -45.15 -33.17
C TRP A 834 11.06 -46.37 -34.00
N GLY A 835 11.76 -46.57 -35.12
CA GLY A 835 11.68 -47.82 -35.88
C GLY A 835 12.53 -48.89 -35.22
N VAL A 836 11.97 -50.08 -35.00
CA VAL A 836 12.70 -51.22 -34.44
C VAL A 836 13.01 -52.21 -35.56
N HIS A 837 14.30 -52.48 -35.80
CA HIS A 837 14.74 -53.46 -36.80
C HIS A 837 15.99 -54.20 -36.30
N GLY A 838 15.96 -55.54 -36.36
CA GLY A 838 17.08 -56.39 -35.92
C GLY A 838 17.52 -56.15 -34.46
N GLY A 839 16.58 -55.77 -33.59
CA GLY A 839 16.86 -55.42 -32.19
C GLY A 839 17.49 -54.04 -31.96
N LYS A 840 17.70 -53.23 -33.01
CA LYS A 840 18.20 -51.86 -32.92
C LYS A 840 17.06 -50.85 -33.11
N GLN A 841 17.13 -49.76 -32.35
CA GLN A 841 16.15 -48.66 -32.40
C GLN A 841 16.70 -47.52 -33.25
N HIS A 842 15.87 -47.01 -34.16
CA HIS A 842 16.22 -45.95 -35.10
C HIS A 842 15.28 -44.75 -34.90
N PRO A 843 15.78 -43.56 -34.50
CA PRO A 843 14.93 -42.40 -34.25
C PRO A 843 14.30 -41.85 -35.52
N CYS A 844 12.99 -41.59 -35.44
CA CYS A 844 12.22 -40.96 -36.48
C CYS A 844 12.12 -39.45 -36.20
N ILE A 845 12.52 -38.63 -37.18
CA ILE A 845 12.44 -37.17 -37.09
C ILE A 845 11.08 -36.74 -37.61
N MET A 846 10.25 -36.16 -36.74
CA MET A 846 8.90 -35.70 -37.08
C MET A 846 8.94 -34.60 -38.15
N THR A 847 8.12 -34.72 -39.19
CA THR A 847 8.07 -33.78 -40.32
C THR A 847 6.77 -33.01 -40.43
N GLY A 848 5.67 -33.54 -39.88
CA GLY A 848 4.37 -32.88 -39.96
C GLY A 848 3.23 -33.72 -39.40
N LYS A 849 2.05 -33.09 -39.34
CA LYS A 849 0.78 -33.72 -38.94
C LYS A 849 -0.30 -33.32 -39.94
N GLU A 850 -1.11 -34.28 -40.35
CA GLU A 850 -2.31 -34.07 -41.16
C GLU A 850 -3.54 -34.58 -40.40
N THR A 851 -4.68 -33.89 -40.54
CA THR A 851 -5.92 -34.24 -39.85
C THR A 851 -7.05 -34.48 -40.84
N SER A 852 -7.70 -35.64 -40.73
CA SER A 852 -8.90 -36.02 -41.49
C SER A 852 -10.16 -35.95 -40.60
N ASN A 853 -11.33 -36.27 -41.15
CA ASN A 853 -12.59 -36.28 -40.41
C ASN A 853 -12.63 -37.30 -39.27
N LYS A 854 -11.87 -38.40 -39.37
CA LYS A 854 -11.85 -39.50 -38.37
C LYS A 854 -10.46 -39.89 -37.84
N MET A 855 -9.38 -39.43 -38.48
CA MET A 855 -8.01 -39.86 -38.18
C MET A 855 -7.05 -38.67 -38.15
N GLU A 856 -5.99 -38.78 -37.37
CA GLU A 856 -4.83 -37.90 -37.41
C GLU A 856 -3.62 -38.71 -37.90
N PHE A 857 -2.85 -38.14 -38.81
CA PHE A 857 -1.68 -38.76 -39.42
C PHE A 857 -0.43 -38.00 -39.00
N PHE A 858 0.52 -38.70 -38.39
CA PHE A 858 1.81 -38.13 -38.00
C PHE A 858 2.88 -38.63 -38.96
N HIS A 859 3.60 -37.71 -39.57
CA HIS A 859 4.65 -38.00 -40.55
C HIS A 859 6.01 -37.82 -39.92
N CYS A 860 6.92 -38.77 -40.12
CA CYS A 860 8.31 -38.66 -39.68
C CYS A 860 9.24 -39.44 -40.62
N HIS A 861 10.53 -39.09 -40.67
CA HIS A 861 11.51 -39.82 -41.48
C HIS A 861 12.65 -40.43 -40.65
N ILE A 862 13.15 -41.58 -41.10
CA ILE A 862 14.36 -42.23 -40.56
C ILE A 862 15.43 -42.17 -41.65
N LYS A 863 16.54 -41.47 -41.37
CA LYS A 863 17.67 -41.28 -42.31
C LYS A 863 18.73 -42.37 -42.15
N ASN A 864 19.56 -42.56 -43.18
CA ASN A 864 20.76 -43.42 -43.17
C ASN A 864 20.50 -44.93 -42.99
N ILE A 865 19.39 -45.44 -43.52
CA ILE A 865 19.09 -46.87 -43.56
C ILE A 865 18.64 -47.23 -44.98
N PRO A 866 19.39 -48.03 -45.75
CA PRO A 866 18.98 -48.47 -47.08
C PRO A 866 17.98 -49.64 -46.97
N ASP A 867 16.81 -49.49 -47.61
CA ASP A 867 15.80 -50.53 -47.87
C ASP A 867 15.41 -51.44 -46.68
N VAL A 868 15.03 -50.83 -45.55
CA VAL A 868 14.47 -51.56 -44.40
C VAL A 868 12.97 -51.32 -44.28
N THR A 869 12.21 -52.41 -44.27
CA THR A 869 10.79 -52.41 -43.88
C THR A 869 10.68 -52.64 -42.37
N PHE A 870 10.22 -51.64 -41.63
CA PHE A 870 10.01 -51.76 -40.18
C PHE A 870 8.74 -52.59 -39.91
N GLN A 871 8.88 -53.65 -39.11
CA GLN A 871 7.74 -54.48 -38.68
C GLN A 871 7.13 -54.01 -37.35
N GLU A 872 7.90 -53.24 -36.58
CA GLU A 872 7.50 -52.74 -35.27
C GLU A 872 7.98 -51.28 -35.10
N LEU A 873 7.10 -50.45 -34.54
CA LEU A 873 7.40 -49.09 -34.11
C LEU A 873 7.23 -48.99 -32.60
N MET A 874 8.15 -48.27 -31.96
CA MET A 874 7.98 -47.82 -30.58
C MET A 874 7.54 -46.35 -30.61
N CYS A 875 6.30 -46.09 -30.20
CA CYS A 875 5.75 -44.75 -30.05
C CYS A 875 5.69 -44.40 -28.57
N LEU A 876 6.41 -43.36 -28.15
CA LEU A 876 6.28 -42.79 -26.82
C LEU A 876 5.73 -41.37 -26.93
N ALA A 877 4.81 -41.01 -26.05
CA ALA A 877 4.55 -39.62 -25.78
C ALA A 877 5.82 -39.03 -25.15
N SER A 878 6.44 -38.06 -25.82
CA SER A 878 7.69 -37.48 -25.35
C SER A 878 7.43 -36.45 -24.24
N PRO A 879 8.28 -36.44 -23.20
CA PRO A 879 8.13 -35.54 -22.05
C PRO A 879 8.42 -34.07 -22.38
#